data_AF-G4NDR2-F1
#
_entry.id   AF-G4NDR2-F1
#
_cell.length_a   1.000
_cell.length_b   1.000
_cell.length_c   1.000
_cell.angle_alpha   90.00
_cell.angle_beta   90.00
_cell.angle_gamma   90.00
#
_symmetry.space_group_name_H-M   'P 1'
#
loop_
_entity.id
_entity.type
_entity.pdbx_description
1 polymer ?
#
loop_
_entity_poly.entity_id
_entity_poly.type
_entity_poly.pdbx_seq_one_letter_code
_entity_poly.pdbx_strand_id
1 'polypeptide(L)'
;MIRFRRYRVFVVGALILLVLLFRVAQNSQWELEAATAAVYDSVHKGTKASTPTYDKPLAPVKDAGAPPSSHDQPPIARKQNAAKAHDDQGAAAASRQGKIDIPQLKGDANRPKTPDAMRPAAGGADNSKDTDDPSTKPVAINIPDRDPDQRPLAHDRYPPAKKQSGTSATTTTSKLHWAKKEQEDYPIHDDQVIPLPTGKPKAIPTIQHKFGKESAAAKEKREARLAQVKKEAKRAWDSYKKYAWGHDEVEPISLIPRDPFCGWAATLVDSLDTLWIMGLKDEFEDAYKALDDIDFTTTERSDIPVFETIIRYMGGLLAAYDMTGGKEGKYHKLLTKVEELAEVLMSVFDTPNRMPILYYRWQPQYAKQRLQASTMVSVAELGSMSMEFTRLAQLTGKNRYYDAIARITDAFDEWQQRGTALDGIFPQQIDASGCNRTVEPITSSASDASRKQAELGSPAIGPPEAPSGKAPGEESELRRLSARAVTSGRPGAASSASGSATSDEIPSIPKPRANTYNRDSRANQVRGTPSPDGCRPQGLVESSSGWGQYSMGSSQDSAYEYFPKQYILLGGLVDQYKKLHENAVAAIKKHLLYRPMIKQEDRTLLFSAAVSARGYGKDMSLTYQYEVTHLTCFLGGMFAMGGKIFQSEEDVAIGAQLADGCVWAYESTGSGIMPENSHVVPCQSIESCPWNETLWHEHLDPNLDWRNAQVADYKVKKKEWDQMVANVEKKSKDKADADWEAKKARVAGKAPSTQGSKMGKSDVGGGSKMPSPGFSVLDGAGPGVKPGAKSSADDTERVIPAKDSKTYNTRSRGSAGHGEMEGYNRKRSVDTETGSWSASKANARSLSKAKVADPAMIGADEAVGGVRGSISLSEALSPRAPNYNPLWDLPPEPTKPQSHKEFVEEKIEGERIPPGFVDIMDKRYILRPEAIESVWYMYRITGDPIWQEKGWRMWEAVVAATRTKEGHSAVEDVTLPSPGWTNNMESFWIAETLKYFYLLYTTPDVVSLDDWVLNTEAHPFRRPDASS
;
A
#
# COMPACT_ATOMS: atom_id res chain seq x y z
N MET A 1 -6.14 70.43 30.76
CA MET A 1 -5.55 69.49 29.78
C MET A 1 -5.19 68.16 30.45
N ILE A 2 -6.07 67.14 30.39
CA ILE A 2 -5.87 65.86 31.08
C ILE A 2 -6.14 64.70 30.11
N ARG A 3 -5.11 64.22 29.37
CA ARG A 3 -5.21 62.97 28.58
C ARG A 3 -3.89 62.26 28.22
N PHE A 4 -2.71 62.87 28.43
CA PHE A 4 -1.42 62.27 28.03
C PHE A 4 -0.67 61.46 29.12
N ARG A 5 -1.16 61.40 30.37
CA ARG A 5 -0.47 60.64 31.45
C ARG A 5 -0.78 59.14 31.51
N ARG A 6 -1.92 58.66 30.98
CA ARG A 6 -2.31 57.23 31.08
C ARG A 6 -1.60 56.29 30.11
N TYR A 7 -1.18 56.78 28.93
CA TYR A 7 -0.54 55.92 27.92
C TYR A 7 0.94 55.62 28.17
N ARG A 8 1.64 56.38 29.05
CA ARG A 8 3.07 56.15 29.32
C ARG A 8 3.36 54.75 29.87
N VAL A 9 2.48 54.21 30.71
CA VAL A 9 2.64 52.85 31.26
C VAL A 9 2.52 51.79 30.16
N PHE A 10 1.56 51.94 29.25
CA PHE A 10 1.38 51.04 28.11
C PHE A 10 2.53 51.12 27.09
N VAL A 11 3.06 52.32 26.82
CA VAL A 11 4.22 52.49 25.92
C VAL A 11 5.49 51.90 26.54
N VAL A 12 5.72 52.07 27.85
CA VAL A 12 6.85 51.42 28.54
C VAL A 12 6.66 49.90 28.58
N GLY A 13 5.46 49.40 28.84
CA GLY A 13 5.15 47.97 28.80
C GLY A 13 5.37 47.35 27.41
N ALA A 14 4.96 48.04 26.34
CA ALA A 14 5.18 47.61 24.96
C ALA A 14 6.68 47.62 24.58
N LEU A 15 7.44 48.62 25.03
CA LEU A 15 8.90 48.66 24.85
C LEU A 15 9.60 47.52 25.60
N ILE A 16 9.18 47.22 26.84
CA ILE A 16 9.71 46.07 27.60
C ILE A 16 9.36 44.76 26.88
N LEU A 17 8.13 44.60 26.40
CA LEU A 17 7.71 43.42 25.64
C LEU A 17 8.53 43.25 24.35
N LEU A 18 8.75 44.32 23.59
CA LEU A 18 9.59 44.30 22.39
C LEU A 18 11.06 43.98 22.70
N VAL A 19 11.62 44.52 23.79
CA VAL A 19 13.00 44.19 24.23
C VAL A 19 13.11 42.74 24.69
N LEU A 20 12.07 42.19 25.35
CA LEU A 20 12.02 40.78 25.73
C LEU A 20 11.88 39.87 24.51
N LEU A 21 11.00 40.19 23.56
CA LEU A 21 10.85 39.43 22.31
C LEU A 21 12.14 39.49 21.46
N PHE A 22 12.82 40.64 21.42
CA PHE A 22 14.11 40.79 20.75
C PHE A 22 15.22 39.99 21.45
N ARG A 23 15.27 39.99 22.79
CA ARG A 23 16.19 39.14 23.59
C ARG A 23 15.93 37.65 23.35
N VAL A 24 14.66 37.22 23.30
CA VAL A 24 14.29 35.83 23.02
C VAL A 24 14.70 35.44 21.59
N ALA A 25 14.42 36.30 20.61
CA ALA A 25 14.84 36.06 19.22
C ALA A 25 16.36 35.90 19.09
N GLN A 26 17.15 36.81 19.68
CA GLN A 26 18.62 36.70 19.67
C GLN A 26 19.13 35.42 20.36
N ASN A 27 18.61 35.08 21.54
CA ASN A 27 18.97 33.84 22.23
C ASN A 27 18.59 32.58 21.41
N SER A 28 17.42 32.57 20.77
CA SER A 28 16.97 31.43 19.96
C SER A 28 17.79 31.19 18.69
N GLN A 29 18.41 32.24 18.13
CA GLN A 29 19.36 32.08 17.02
C GLN A 29 20.69 31.50 17.52
N TRP A 30 21.23 31.99 18.64
CA TRP A 30 22.51 31.50 19.16
C TRP A 30 22.48 30.08 19.72
N GLU A 31 21.38 29.59 20.30
CA GLU A 31 21.30 28.18 20.69
C GLU A 31 21.21 27.25 19.46
N LEU A 32 20.54 27.68 18.38
CA LEU A 32 20.46 26.92 17.12
C LEU A 32 21.80 26.91 16.35
N GLU A 33 22.49 28.05 16.30
CA GLU A 33 23.83 28.18 15.71
C GLU A 33 24.89 27.44 16.54
N ALA A 34 24.81 27.48 17.88
CA ALA A 34 25.74 26.74 18.73
C ALA A 34 25.51 25.22 18.66
N ALA A 35 24.25 24.76 18.57
CA ALA A 35 23.93 23.35 18.39
C ALA A 35 24.42 22.83 17.02
N THR A 36 24.14 23.56 15.93
CA THR A 36 24.60 23.16 14.59
C THR A 36 26.13 23.24 14.45
N ALA A 37 26.79 24.24 15.04
CA ALA A 37 28.24 24.31 15.09
C ALA A 37 28.87 23.17 15.91
N ALA A 38 28.28 22.78 17.05
CA ALA A 38 28.75 21.66 17.85
C ALA A 38 28.61 20.31 17.12
N VAL A 39 27.53 20.11 16.36
CA VAL A 39 27.37 18.95 15.47
C VAL A 39 28.43 18.98 14.38
N TYR A 40 28.60 20.10 13.67
CA TYR A 40 29.54 20.22 12.55
C TYR A 40 31.01 19.99 12.95
N ASP A 41 31.45 20.58 14.08
CA ASP A 41 32.83 20.43 14.60
C ASP A 41 33.09 19.03 15.21
N SER A 42 32.04 18.27 15.54
CA SER A 42 32.16 16.86 15.96
C SER A 42 32.39 15.90 14.79
N VAL A 43 31.78 16.18 13.62
CA VAL A 43 31.81 15.30 12.42
C VAL A 43 33.08 15.50 11.57
N HIS A 44 33.86 16.57 11.79
CA HIS A 44 35.01 16.92 10.91
C HIS A 44 36.40 16.93 11.57
N LYS A 45 36.53 16.54 12.85
CA LYS A 45 37.84 16.31 13.50
C LYS A 45 38.45 14.93 13.14
N GLY A 46 38.60 14.67 11.84
CA GLY A 46 39.10 13.39 11.30
C GLY A 46 40.29 13.49 10.33
N THR A 47 40.31 14.48 9.43
CA THR A 47 41.29 14.52 8.32
C THR A 47 41.86 15.92 8.04
N LYS A 48 43.16 16.01 7.77
CA LYS A 48 43.83 17.25 7.35
C LYS A 48 43.52 17.56 5.90
N ALA A 49 43.18 18.81 5.60
CA ALA A 49 42.95 19.27 4.24
C ALA A 49 44.26 19.43 3.43
N SER A 50 44.22 19.05 2.16
CA SER A 50 45.17 19.48 1.13
C SER A 50 44.42 19.68 -0.19
N THR A 51 44.13 20.92 -0.54
CA THR A 51 43.41 21.30 -1.77
C THR A 51 44.32 21.26 -2.99
N PRO A 52 43.85 20.72 -4.12
CA PRO A 52 44.24 21.23 -5.44
C PRO A 52 43.04 21.73 -6.25
N THR A 53 43.30 22.65 -7.18
CA THR A 53 42.30 23.20 -8.11
C THR A 53 42.09 22.31 -9.35
N TYR A 54 41.00 22.59 -10.08
CA TYR A 54 40.62 21.93 -11.34
C TYR A 54 41.74 21.88 -12.39
N ASP A 55 41.82 20.76 -13.13
CA ASP A 55 41.76 20.78 -14.59
C ASP A 55 41.44 19.39 -15.21
N LYS A 56 41.11 19.37 -16.50
CA LYS A 56 40.67 18.19 -17.29
C LYS A 56 41.21 18.30 -18.74
N PRO A 57 41.32 17.21 -19.52
CA PRO A 57 41.90 15.89 -19.25
C PRO A 57 43.01 15.53 -20.28
N LEU A 58 43.80 14.46 -20.08
CA LEU A 58 44.43 13.66 -21.16
C LEU A 58 45.09 12.37 -20.61
N ALA A 59 45.47 11.47 -21.51
CA ALA A 59 46.16 10.18 -21.25
C ALA A 59 47.29 10.00 -22.31
N PRO A 60 48.08 8.89 -22.39
CA PRO A 60 48.12 7.67 -21.55
C PRO A 60 49.54 7.11 -21.22
N VAL A 61 49.59 5.99 -20.46
CA VAL A 61 50.52 4.83 -20.62
C VAL A 61 52.01 4.87 -20.13
N LYS A 62 52.43 3.71 -19.54
CA LYS A 62 53.77 3.05 -19.47
C LYS A 62 54.74 3.15 -18.25
N ASP A 63 54.76 2.03 -17.50
CA ASP A 63 55.88 1.09 -17.18
C ASP A 63 57.10 1.45 -16.28
N ALA A 64 57.64 0.37 -15.69
CA ALA A 64 58.85 0.18 -14.86
C ALA A 64 58.77 0.62 -13.37
N GLY A 65 59.21 -0.17 -12.38
CA GLY A 65 59.81 -1.52 -12.41
C GLY A 65 59.77 -2.22 -11.04
N ALA A 66 60.26 -3.48 -10.97
CA ALA A 66 60.10 -4.38 -9.81
C ALA A 66 61.42 -4.56 -8.97
N PRO A 67 61.60 -5.57 -8.08
CA PRO A 67 61.82 -5.31 -6.65
C PRO A 67 63.15 -5.89 -6.08
N PRO A 68 63.32 -5.88 -4.75
CA PRO A 68 63.92 -7.02 -4.05
C PRO A 68 63.11 -7.48 -2.81
N SER A 69 63.60 -8.50 -2.09
CA SER A 69 62.83 -9.34 -1.15
C SER A 69 63.38 -9.43 0.28
N SER A 70 62.56 -10.00 1.19
CA SER A 70 62.92 -10.85 2.36
C SER A 70 63.86 -10.34 3.46
N HIS A 71 63.43 -10.41 4.74
CA HIS A 71 63.99 -11.34 5.76
C HIS A 71 63.32 -11.22 7.17
N ASP A 72 62.88 -12.39 7.68
CA ASP A 72 62.88 -12.96 9.06
C ASP A 72 62.57 -12.19 10.38
N GLN A 73 62.11 -12.99 11.37
CA GLN A 73 61.85 -12.74 12.81
C GLN A 73 63.16 -12.96 13.65
N PRO A 74 63.25 -12.98 15.03
CA PRO A 74 62.26 -12.96 16.16
C PRO A 74 62.65 -11.91 17.27
N PRO A 75 62.43 -12.00 18.62
CA PRO A 75 61.76 -12.97 19.53
C PRO A 75 60.82 -12.32 20.60
N ILE A 76 60.83 -12.81 21.87
CA ILE A 76 59.82 -12.62 22.94
C ILE A 76 60.48 -12.52 24.34
N ALA A 77 60.01 -11.64 25.25
CA ALA A 77 59.87 -11.81 26.73
C ALA A 77 59.54 -10.45 27.43
N ARG A 78 58.71 -10.26 28.48
CA ARG A 78 58.04 -11.07 29.56
C ARG A 78 58.76 -11.08 30.93
N LYS A 79 58.08 -10.59 31.99
CA LYS A 79 58.03 -11.03 33.43
C LYS A 79 57.48 -9.90 34.34
N GLN A 80 56.91 -10.09 35.54
CA GLN A 80 56.50 -11.25 36.39
C GLN A 80 55.26 -10.79 37.22
N ASN A 81 54.54 -11.48 38.12
CA ASN A 81 54.66 -12.75 38.88
C ASN A 81 53.53 -13.76 38.47
N ALA A 82 53.34 -15.01 38.95
CA ALA A 82 53.62 -15.79 40.17
C ALA A 82 52.54 -15.69 41.28
N ALA A 83 51.97 -16.78 41.85
CA ALA A 83 52.25 -18.24 41.76
C ALA A 83 50.92 -19.05 41.65
N LYS A 84 50.83 -20.18 40.90
CA LYS A 84 51.13 -21.61 41.25
C LYS A 84 50.36 -22.15 42.48
N ALA A 85 49.87 -23.40 42.54
CA ALA A 85 50.18 -24.65 41.80
C ALA A 85 48.91 -25.53 41.56
N HIS A 86 48.82 -26.32 40.47
CA HIS A 86 48.91 -27.81 40.38
C HIS A 86 47.98 -28.63 41.31
N ASP A 87 47.26 -29.70 40.92
CA ASP A 87 46.90 -30.35 39.62
C ASP A 87 45.45 -30.98 39.82
N ASP A 88 44.88 -32.06 39.24
CA ASP A 88 45.28 -33.19 38.36
C ASP A 88 44.03 -33.83 37.65
N GLN A 89 44.15 -35.05 37.10
CA GLN A 89 43.22 -35.75 36.18
C GLN A 89 41.99 -36.47 36.80
N GLY A 90 40.87 -36.51 36.05
CA GLY A 90 40.22 -37.78 35.66
C GLY A 90 38.90 -38.25 36.30
N ALA A 91 38.30 -39.26 35.63
CA ALA A 91 37.28 -40.24 36.09
C ALA A 91 35.79 -39.85 36.33
N ALA A 92 34.97 -40.20 35.32
CA ALA A 92 33.71 -40.97 35.36
C ALA A 92 32.78 -41.06 36.61
N ALA A 93 31.51 -40.70 36.35
CA ALA A 93 30.28 -41.48 36.63
C ALA A 93 29.65 -41.56 38.05
N ALA A 94 28.40 -42.06 38.05
CA ALA A 94 27.48 -42.37 39.15
C ALA A 94 26.65 -41.20 39.75
N SER A 95 25.46 -41.56 40.24
CA SER A 95 24.37 -40.67 40.63
C SER A 95 24.20 -40.52 42.13
N ARG A 96 23.53 -39.44 42.56
CA ARG A 96 22.56 -39.44 43.68
C ARG A 96 21.69 -38.19 43.68
N GLN A 97 20.47 -38.32 44.17
CA GLN A 97 19.54 -37.21 44.40
C GLN A 97 19.89 -36.48 45.70
N GLY A 98 19.70 -35.17 45.74
CA GLY A 98 19.77 -34.37 46.96
C GLY A 98 19.09 -33.01 46.77
N LYS A 99 18.10 -32.69 47.62
CA LYS A 99 17.57 -31.33 47.74
C LYS A 99 18.60 -30.46 48.46
N ILE A 100 18.81 -29.23 48.00
CA ILE A 100 19.38 -28.12 48.77
C ILE A 100 18.56 -26.86 48.47
N ASP A 101 18.43 -25.98 49.45
CA ASP A 101 17.37 -24.98 49.56
C ASP A 101 17.62 -23.65 48.83
N ILE A 102 16.54 -22.91 48.59
CA ILE A 102 16.55 -21.55 48.02
C ILE A 102 16.65 -20.52 49.16
N PRO A 103 17.64 -19.62 49.18
CA PRO A 103 17.69 -18.53 50.15
C PRO A 103 16.58 -17.49 49.91
N GLN A 104 15.72 -17.27 50.90
CA GLN A 104 14.79 -16.13 50.88
C GLN A 104 15.52 -14.82 51.24
N LEU A 105 15.21 -13.74 50.51
CA LEU A 105 15.46 -12.38 50.97
C LEU A 105 14.16 -11.76 51.51
N LYS A 106 14.30 -10.90 52.52
CA LYS A 106 13.21 -10.47 53.41
C LYS A 106 12.36 -9.36 52.80
N GLY A 107 11.08 -9.36 53.18
CA GLY A 107 10.24 -8.16 53.19
C GLY A 107 9.76 -7.87 54.62
N ASP A 108 9.54 -6.59 54.91
CA ASP A 108 8.94 -6.07 56.13
C ASP A 108 7.77 -5.12 55.76
N ALA A 109 6.76 -4.85 56.57
CA ALA A 109 6.10 -5.63 57.63
C ALA A 109 4.84 -4.85 58.07
N ASN A 110 3.64 -5.45 58.00
CA ASN A 110 2.53 -5.35 59.00
C ASN A 110 1.17 -5.78 58.43
N ARG A 111 0.52 -6.76 59.07
CA ARG A 111 -0.92 -7.04 58.94
C ARG A 111 -1.45 -7.70 60.23
N PRO A 112 -2.51 -7.18 60.86
CA PRO A 112 -3.21 -7.88 61.94
C PRO A 112 -4.01 -9.09 61.42
N LYS A 113 -3.93 -10.16 62.21
CA LYS A 113 -4.35 -11.56 61.99
C LYS A 113 -5.85 -11.78 61.68
N THR A 114 -6.12 -12.92 61.04
CA THR A 114 -7.43 -13.63 60.99
C THR A 114 -7.73 -14.33 62.34
N PRO A 115 -8.89 -15.00 62.46
CA PRO A 115 -8.87 -16.47 62.30
C PRO A 115 -10.07 -17.11 61.55
N ASP A 116 -9.73 -18.12 60.75
CA ASP A 116 -10.38 -19.41 60.43
C ASP A 116 -11.88 -19.68 60.69
N ALA A 117 -12.56 -20.31 59.70
CA ALA A 117 -13.10 -21.69 59.81
C ALA A 117 -13.78 -22.24 58.52
N MET A 118 -13.80 -23.58 58.40
CA MET A 118 -14.74 -24.48 57.68
C MET A 118 -15.07 -24.35 56.16
N ARG A 119 -14.93 -25.49 55.46
CA ARG A 119 -15.85 -25.96 54.38
C ARG A 119 -17.03 -26.72 55.03
N PRO A 120 -18.22 -26.85 54.41
CA PRO A 120 -18.48 -27.91 53.42
C PRO A 120 -19.29 -27.41 52.20
N ALA A 121 -20.09 -28.26 51.55
CA ALA A 121 -20.58 -28.06 50.18
C ALA A 121 -22.06 -28.42 49.95
N ALA A 122 -22.60 -27.91 48.83
CA ALA A 122 -23.72 -28.41 48.01
C ALA A 122 -25.16 -28.40 48.56
N GLY A 123 -26.09 -28.07 47.65
CA GLY A 123 -27.55 -27.98 47.87
C GLY A 123 -28.02 -26.61 48.38
N GLY A 124 -29.20 -26.10 48.01
CA GLY A 124 -30.18 -26.57 47.03
C GLY A 124 -31.62 -26.14 47.33
N ALA A 125 -32.29 -25.52 46.35
CA ALA A 125 -33.74 -25.25 46.28
C ALA A 125 -34.42 -24.30 47.31
N ASP A 126 -34.73 -23.08 46.82
CA ASP A 126 -36.12 -22.60 46.59
C ASP A 126 -36.90 -21.74 47.64
N ASN A 127 -37.81 -20.90 47.09
CA ASN A 127 -38.94 -20.11 47.64
C ASN A 127 -38.75 -18.91 48.62
N SER A 128 -38.51 -17.75 48.02
CA SER A 128 -39.45 -16.59 47.90
C SER A 128 -40.22 -16.00 49.11
N LYS A 129 -40.08 -14.67 49.25
CA LYS A 129 -41.14 -13.62 49.38
C LYS A 129 -40.44 -12.27 49.16
N ASP A 130 -40.73 -11.52 48.09
CA ASP A 130 -41.86 -10.57 47.93
C ASP A 130 -41.84 -9.48 49.00
N THR A 131 -41.81 -8.19 48.64
CA THR A 131 -42.96 -7.48 48.03
C THR A 131 -42.68 -6.52 46.85
N ASP A 132 -43.65 -6.48 45.93
CA ASP A 132 -44.19 -5.33 45.15
C ASP A 132 -43.57 -4.91 43.78
N ASP A 133 -44.21 -5.44 42.73
CA ASP A 133 -44.35 -4.92 41.34
C ASP A 133 -45.44 -3.79 41.29
N PRO A 134 -45.51 -2.96 40.22
CA PRO A 134 -46.59 -3.22 39.25
C PRO A 134 -46.21 -2.95 37.77
N SER A 135 -46.37 -3.98 36.96
CA SER A 135 -46.10 -4.03 35.52
C SER A 135 -47.20 -3.41 34.65
N THR A 136 -46.83 -2.97 33.44
CA THR A 136 -47.76 -2.69 32.33
C THR A 136 -47.20 -3.22 31.00
N LYS A 137 -48.11 -3.46 30.03
CA LYS A 137 -47.85 -4.28 28.83
C LYS A 137 -47.27 -3.47 27.66
N PRO A 138 -46.50 -4.11 26.75
CA PRO A 138 -46.02 -3.45 25.53
C PRO A 138 -47.17 -3.11 24.57
N VAL A 139 -47.07 -1.96 23.90
CA VAL A 139 -47.96 -1.52 22.84
C VAL A 139 -47.24 -1.65 21.50
N ALA A 140 -47.88 -2.32 20.52
CA ALA A 140 -47.36 -2.38 19.17
C ALA A 140 -47.61 -1.04 18.43
N ILE A 141 -46.57 -0.51 17.79
CA ILE A 141 -46.65 0.69 16.92
C ILE A 141 -46.07 0.31 15.56
N ASN A 142 -46.88 0.44 14.51
CA ASN A 142 -46.44 0.19 13.14
C ASN A 142 -45.53 1.33 12.66
N ILE A 143 -44.40 0.99 12.06
CA ILE A 143 -43.57 1.92 11.29
C ILE A 143 -43.97 1.78 9.81
N PRO A 144 -44.26 2.88 9.08
CA PRO A 144 -44.67 2.81 7.68
C PRO A 144 -43.48 2.55 6.73
N ASP A 145 -43.75 1.87 5.62
CA ASP A 145 -42.81 1.69 4.51
C ASP A 145 -42.25 3.01 3.99
N ARG A 146 -40.98 3.01 3.56
CA ARG A 146 -40.39 4.17 2.88
C ARG A 146 -39.36 3.82 1.78
N ASP A 147 -39.89 3.78 0.56
CA ASP A 147 -39.30 4.31 -0.68
C ASP A 147 -37.85 3.88 -1.08
N PRO A 148 -37.69 2.89 -1.98
CA PRO A 148 -36.39 2.33 -2.35
C PRO A 148 -35.75 2.98 -3.60
N ASP A 149 -35.38 4.25 -3.57
CA ASP A 149 -34.55 4.87 -4.64
C ASP A 149 -33.44 5.82 -4.12
N GLN A 150 -32.57 5.28 -3.27
CA GLN A 150 -31.17 5.73 -3.15
C GLN A 150 -30.23 4.56 -3.44
N ARG A 151 -29.26 4.77 -4.34
CA ARG A 151 -28.39 3.70 -4.87
C ARG A 151 -26.93 3.98 -4.52
N PRO A 152 -26.28 3.12 -3.71
CA PRO A 152 -24.83 2.95 -3.74
C PRO A 152 -24.39 2.43 -5.13
N LEU A 153 -23.13 2.69 -5.50
CA LEU A 153 -22.54 2.14 -6.72
C LEU A 153 -22.22 0.65 -6.53
N ALA A 154 -22.62 -0.18 -7.49
CA ALA A 154 -22.63 -1.64 -7.33
C ALA A 154 -21.52 -2.34 -8.11
N HIS A 155 -20.81 -3.26 -7.44
CA HIS A 155 -20.00 -4.29 -8.08
C HIS A 155 -20.45 -5.69 -7.64
N ASP A 156 -21.74 -5.97 -7.83
CA ASP A 156 -22.32 -7.28 -7.52
C ASP A 156 -23.38 -7.71 -8.54
N ARG A 157 -23.23 -8.91 -9.14
CA ARG A 157 -24.14 -9.47 -10.15
C ARG A 157 -24.03 -10.99 -10.29
N TYR A 158 -24.72 -11.75 -9.44
CA TYR A 158 -25.47 -12.97 -9.86
C TYR A 158 -26.57 -13.30 -8.84
N PRO A 159 -27.87 -13.12 -9.16
CA PRO A 159 -28.95 -13.40 -8.23
C PRO A 159 -29.31 -14.91 -8.21
N PRO A 160 -29.53 -15.52 -7.03
CA PRO A 160 -30.04 -16.90 -6.94
C PRO A 160 -31.53 -17.00 -7.33
N ALA A 161 -31.96 -18.19 -7.73
CA ALA A 161 -33.31 -18.43 -8.24
C ALA A 161 -34.42 -18.30 -7.18
N LYS A 162 -35.62 -17.89 -7.61
CA LYS A 162 -36.81 -17.75 -6.76
C LYS A 162 -37.21 -19.09 -6.12
N LYS A 163 -37.25 -19.16 -4.78
CA LYS A 163 -37.95 -20.23 -4.06
C LYS A 163 -39.47 -20.12 -4.26
N GLN A 164 -40.14 -21.24 -4.44
CA GLN A 164 -41.61 -21.31 -4.35
C GLN A 164 -42.06 -21.35 -2.89
N SER A 165 -43.32 -20.99 -2.64
CA SER A 165 -43.93 -21.03 -1.31
C SER A 165 -44.03 -22.48 -0.80
N GLY A 166 -43.53 -22.73 0.40
CA GLY A 166 -43.56 -24.02 1.08
C GLY A 166 -43.76 -23.81 2.58
N THR A 167 -44.78 -24.47 3.13
CA THR A 167 -45.31 -24.35 4.50
C THR A 167 -44.27 -24.27 5.62
N SER A 168 -44.58 -23.43 6.61
CA SER A 168 -43.86 -23.25 7.87
C SER A 168 -43.30 -24.55 8.47
N ALA A 169 -41.99 -24.57 8.69
CA ALA A 169 -41.30 -25.47 9.60
C ALA A 169 -40.38 -24.63 10.48
N THR A 170 -40.58 -24.67 11.80
CA THR A 170 -39.77 -23.95 12.78
C THR A 170 -38.39 -24.59 12.88
N THR A 171 -37.53 -24.27 11.91
CA THR A 171 -36.14 -24.74 11.88
C THR A 171 -35.36 -23.92 12.88
N THR A 172 -35.06 -24.49 14.05
CA THR A 172 -34.07 -23.94 14.97
C THR A 172 -32.71 -23.99 14.27
N THR A 173 -32.31 -22.88 13.64
CA THR A 173 -31.02 -22.76 12.96
C THR A 173 -29.92 -22.72 14.00
N SER A 174 -29.43 -23.89 14.41
CA SER A 174 -28.17 -24.02 15.13
C SER A 174 -27.08 -23.27 14.36
N LYS A 175 -26.34 -22.39 15.03
CA LYS A 175 -25.14 -21.79 14.43
C LYS A 175 -24.22 -22.90 13.95
N LEU A 176 -23.56 -22.66 12.82
CA LEU A 176 -22.63 -23.62 12.25
C LEU A 176 -21.28 -23.38 12.90
N HIS A 177 -20.70 -24.41 13.51
CA HIS A 177 -19.37 -24.35 14.12
C HIS A 177 -18.37 -25.10 13.25
N TRP A 178 -17.15 -24.58 13.13
CA TRP A 178 -15.99 -25.31 12.63
C TRP A 178 -15.81 -26.61 13.41
N ALA A 179 -15.47 -27.68 12.71
CA ALA A 179 -15.27 -28.99 13.29
C ALA A 179 -13.90 -29.51 12.87
N LYS A 180 -13.02 -29.74 13.84
CA LYS A 180 -11.71 -30.34 13.61
C LYS A 180 -11.84 -31.64 12.81
N LYS A 181 -10.97 -31.81 11.82
CA LYS A 181 -10.90 -33.02 11.01
C LYS A 181 -10.33 -34.18 11.85
N GLU A 182 -10.93 -35.36 11.74
CA GLU A 182 -10.51 -36.55 12.52
C GLU A 182 -9.08 -37.00 12.19
N GLN A 183 -8.65 -36.77 10.95
CA GLN A 183 -7.29 -37.01 10.45
C GLN A 183 -6.97 -35.97 9.37
N GLU A 184 -5.81 -35.33 9.46
CA GLU A 184 -5.25 -34.44 8.44
C GLU A 184 -5.09 -35.19 7.10
N ASP A 185 -5.41 -34.56 5.95
CA ASP A 185 -5.15 -35.18 4.63
C ASP A 185 -3.65 -35.42 4.42
N TYR A 186 -2.85 -34.50 4.94
CA TYR A 186 -1.42 -34.55 4.98
C TYR A 186 -1.02 -34.44 6.47
N PRO A 187 -0.75 -35.55 7.17
CA PRO A 187 -0.12 -35.49 8.50
C PRO A 187 1.39 -35.22 8.40
N ILE A 188 1.99 -34.63 9.43
CA ILE A 188 3.46 -34.56 9.59
C ILE A 188 3.88 -35.66 10.57
N HIS A 189 4.92 -36.42 10.25
CA HIS A 189 5.50 -37.38 11.20
C HIS A 189 6.39 -36.66 12.24
N ASP A 190 6.42 -37.14 13.49
CA ASP A 190 7.15 -36.49 14.59
C ASP A 190 8.65 -36.29 14.34
N ASP A 191 9.27 -37.13 13.50
CA ASP A 191 10.68 -37.02 13.07
C ASP A 191 10.92 -35.98 11.96
N GLN A 192 9.84 -35.48 11.34
CA GLN A 192 9.85 -34.46 10.28
C GLN A 192 9.44 -33.07 10.79
N VAL A 193 8.98 -32.96 12.04
CA VAL A 193 8.61 -31.69 12.69
C VAL A 193 9.89 -30.90 12.99
N ILE A 194 10.00 -29.70 12.41
CA ILE A 194 11.08 -28.75 12.68
C ILE A 194 10.91 -28.25 14.13
N PRO A 195 11.86 -28.53 15.04
CA PRO A 195 11.74 -28.12 16.43
C PRO A 195 12.00 -26.62 16.59
N LEU A 196 11.39 -26.01 17.61
CA LEU A 196 11.74 -24.67 18.05
C LEU A 196 13.26 -24.61 18.38
N PRO A 197 14.02 -23.57 17.96
CA PRO A 197 15.47 -23.53 18.15
C PRO A 197 15.87 -23.58 19.63
N THR A 198 16.58 -24.63 20.03
CA THR A 198 17.06 -24.80 21.40
C THR A 198 18.49 -24.30 21.56
N GLY A 199 18.71 -23.36 22.48
CA GLY A 199 20.04 -22.84 22.83
C GLY A 199 19.95 -21.67 23.80
N LYS A 200 21.10 -21.21 24.32
CA LYS A 200 21.17 -19.93 25.04
C LYS A 200 21.11 -18.79 24.00
N PRO A 201 20.26 -17.75 24.18
CA PRO A 201 20.19 -16.62 23.26
C PRO A 201 21.56 -15.99 22.97
N LYS A 202 21.79 -15.60 21.71
CA LYS A 202 22.96 -14.81 21.33
C LYS A 202 22.86 -13.40 21.95
N ALA A 203 24.01 -12.78 22.18
CA ALA A 203 24.06 -11.37 22.58
C ALA A 203 23.65 -10.47 21.39
N ILE A 204 22.39 -10.05 21.36
CA ILE A 204 21.89 -9.03 20.43
C ILE A 204 22.37 -7.65 20.91
N PRO A 205 22.85 -6.76 20.02
CA PRO A 205 23.22 -5.39 20.39
C PRO A 205 22.09 -4.61 21.05
N THR A 206 22.44 -3.70 21.96
CA THR A 206 21.51 -2.75 22.60
C THR A 206 20.81 -1.88 21.54
N ILE A 207 19.50 -2.02 21.42
CA ILE A 207 18.65 -1.23 20.50
C ILE A 207 18.22 0.07 21.19
N GLN A 208 17.93 0.01 22.49
CA GLN A 208 17.41 1.14 23.26
C GLN A 208 18.51 2.16 23.58
N HIS A 209 18.28 3.43 23.27
CA HIS A 209 19.16 4.52 23.72
C HIS A 209 19.26 4.55 25.26
N LYS A 210 20.46 4.81 25.79
CA LYS A 210 20.72 4.90 27.24
C LYS A 210 20.39 6.30 27.77
N PHE A 211 19.11 6.55 27.96
CA PHE A 211 18.58 7.85 28.40
C PHE A 211 19.22 8.34 29.72
N GLY A 212 19.63 9.61 29.71
CA GLY A 212 20.10 10.31 30.90
C GLY A 212 18.95 10.72 31.84
N LYS A 213 19.31 11.41 32.94
CA LYS A 213 18.32 11.95 33.88
C LYS A 213 17.52 13.10 33.24
N GLU A 214 16.21 12.88 33.11
CA GLU A 214 15.25 13.88 32.63
C GLU A 214 15.22 15.15 33.52
N SER A 215 15.05 16.32 32.90
CA SER A 215 14.88 17.60 33.62
C SER A 215 13.43 17.77 34.09
N ALA A 216 13.19 18.55 35.16
CA ALA A 216 11.85 18.74 35.70
C ALA A 216 10.85 19.31 34.66
N ALA A 217 11.28 20.25 33.82
CA ALA A 217 10.45 20.84 32.78
C ALA A 217 10.21 19.88 31.59
N ALA A 218 11.20 19.06 31.22
CA ALA A 218 11.00 18.01 30.21
C ALA A 218 9.99 16.97 30.71
N LYS A 219 10.13 16.54 31.97
CA LYS A 219 9.20 15.63 32.64
C LYS A 219 7.77 16.18 32.66
N GLU A 220 7.59 17.41 33.13
CA GLU A 220 6.28 18.07 33.19
C GLU A 220 5.61 18.14 31.81
N LYS A 221 6.37 18.57 30.78
CA LYS A 221 5.92 18.61 29.38
C LYS A 221 5.52 17.21 28.88
N ARG A 222 6.36 16.20 29.13
CA ARG A 222 6.12 14.81 28.70
C ARG A 222 4.91 14.19 29.38
N GLU A 223 4.75 14.38 30.69
CA GLU A 223 3.60 13.86 31.45
C GLU A 223 2.29 14.56 31.04
N ALA A 224 2.32 15.87 30.74
CA ALA A 224 1.17 16.60 30.20
C ALA A 224 0.76 16.13 28.78
N ARG A 225 1.72 15.68 27.95
CA ARG A 225 1.45 15.04 26.66
C ARG A 225 0.87 13.62 26.84
N LEU A 226 1.51 12.80 27.66
CA LEU A 226 1.10 11.43 27.98
C LEU A 226 -0.34 11.36 28.52
N ALA A 227 -0.70 12.30 29.41
CA ALA A 227 -2.06 12.41 29.95
C ALA A 227 -3.12 12.73 28.89
N GLN A 228 -2.78 13.50 27.86
CA GLN A 228 -3.69 13.78 26.74
C GLN A 228 -3.87 12.56 25.85
N VAL A 229 -2.80 11.82 25.54
CA VAL A 229 -2.92 10.57 24.75
C VAL A 229 -3.78 9.55 25.49
N LYS A 230 -3.54 9.30 26.78
CA LYS A 230 -4.37 8.40 27.60
C LYS A 230 -5.84 8.83 27.62
N LYS A 231 -6.12 10.13 27.67
CA LYS A 231 -7.49 10.66 27.69
C LYS A 231 -8.24 10.35 26.39
N GLU A 232 -7.64 10.60 25.23
CA GLU A 232 -8.31 10.31 23.95
C GLU A 232 -8.38 8.81 23.66
N ALA A 233 -7.39 8.03 24.09
CA ALA A 233 -7.45 6.57 24.03
C ALA A 233 -8.58 6.00 24.88
N LYS A 234 -8.74 6.46 26.14
CA LYS A 234 -9.89 6.09 26.97
C LYS A 234 -11.21 6.51 26.32
N ARG A 235 -11.25 7.67 25.66
CA ARG A 235 -12.45 8.15 24.96
C ARG A 235 -12.81 7.29 23.75
N ALA A 236 -11.83 6.86 22.95
CA ALA A 236 -12.04 5.93 21.84
C ALA A 236 -12.56 4.57 22.36
N TRP A 237 -11.95 4.06 23.44
CA TRP A 237 -12.41 2.84 24.11
C TRP A 237 -13.82 2.96 24.70
N ASP A 238 -14.14 4.07 25.36
CA ASP A 238 -15.47 4.34 25.93
C ASP A 238 -16.54 4.46 24.81
N SER A 239 -16.17 4.89 23.60
CA SER A 239 -17.03 4.84 22.41
C SER A 239 -17.28 3.39 21.97
N TYR A 240 -16.22 2.61 21.79
CA TYR A 240 -16.31 1.20 21.40
C TYR A 240 -17.15 0.39 22.41
N LYS A 241 -16.82 0.46 23.70
CA LYS A 241 -17.50 -0.25 24.80
C LYS A 241 -18.99 0.11 24.96
N LYS A 242 -19.41 1.25 24.43
CA LYS A 242 -20.80 1.74 24.54
C LYS A 242 -21.65 1.41 23.31
N TYR A 243 -21.03 1.25 22.14
CA TYR A 243 -21.74 1.19 20.85
C TYR A 243 -21.43 -0.04 19.99
N ALA A 244 -20.34 -0.77 20.27
CA ALA A 244 -19.91 -1.93 19.50
C ALA A 244 -19.31 -3.07 20.35
N TRP A 245 -19.63 -3.14 21.65
CA TRP A 245 -19.09 -4.18 22.53
C TRP A 245 -19.43 -5.59 22.04
N GLY A 246 -18.40 -6.39 21.74
CA GLY A 246 -18.53 -7.75 21.21
C GLY A 246 -18.52 -7.82 19.67
N HIS A 247 -18.64 -6.68 18.99
CA HIS A 247 -18.43 -6.54 17.55
C HIS A 247 -16.99 -6.12 17.26
N ASP A 248 -16.51 -6.30 16.03
CA ASP A 248 -15.12 -6.00 15.71
C ASP A 248 -14.80 -4.51 15.91
N GLU A 249 -15.64 -3.59 15.43
CA GLU A 249 -15.34 -2.15 15.40
C GLU A 249 -16.59 -1.26 15.52
N VAL A 250 -16.39 0.05 15.74
CA VAL A 250 -17.45 1.05 15.93
C VAL A 250 -17.45 2.11 14.83
N GLU A 251 -18.64 2.46 14.34
CA GLU A 251 -18.87 3.67 13.55
C GLU A 251 -19.10 4.89 14.47
N PRO A 252 -18.16 5.84 14.57
CA PRO A 252 -18.10 6.86 15.64
C PRO A 252 -19.04 8.08 15.45
N ILE A 253 -19.95 8.05 14.46
CA ILE A 253 -20.92 9.12 14.16
C ILE A 253 -22.35 8.56 14.06
N SER A 254 -22.54 7.44 13.36
CA SER A 254 -23.81 6.70 13.33
C SER A 254 -24.09 5.93 14.64
N LEU A 255 -23.03 5.59 15.38
CA LEU A 255 -23.05 4.91 16.68
C LEU A 255 -23.57 3.46 16.61
N ILE A 256 -23.19 2.75 15.54
CA ILE A 256 -23.48 1.33 15.30
C ILE A 256 -22.17 0.52 15.22
N PRO A 257 -22.21 -0.81 15.44
CA PRO A 257 -21.08 -1.69 15.17
C PRO A 257 -20.87 -1.98 13.68
N ARG A 258 -19.65 -2.41 13.32
CA ARG A 258 -19.34 -3.10 12.06
C ARG A 258 -18.42 -4.30 12.31
N ASP A 259 -18.54 -5.34 11.48
CA ASP A 259 -17.81 -6.61 11.60
C ASP A 259 -17.07 -6.99 10.29
N PRO A 260 -15.98 -6.29 9.91
CA PRO A 260 -15.27 -6.57 8.66
C PRO A 260 -14.41 -7.85 8.71
N PHE A 261 -14.04 -8.35 9.89
CA PHE A 261 -13.16 -9.51 10.04
C PHE A 261 -13.95 -10.79 10.27
N CYS A 262 -14.47 -11.02 11.47
CA CYS A 262 -15.19 -12.24 11.84
C CYS A 262 -16.30 -12.03 12.90
N GLY A 263 -16.49 -10.83 13.44
CA GLY A 263 -17.40 -10.60 14.56
C GLY A 263 -16.89 -11.29 15.84
N TRP A 264 -15.58 -11.18 16.08
CA TRP A 264 -14.89 -11.77 17.23
C TRP A 264 -14.35 -10.70 18.19
N ALA A 265 -14.90 -9.50 18.11
CA ALA A 265 -14.51 -8.35 18.91
C ALA A 265 -13.06 -7.90 18.69
N ALA A 266 -12.63 -7.73 17.42
CA ALA A 266 -11.30 -7.22 17.03
C ALA A 266 -10.81 -6.10 17.96
N THR A 267 -11.48 -4.94 18.03
CA THR A 267 -11.08 -3.80 18.87
C THR A 267 -10.95 -4.16 20.35
N LEU A 268 -11.74 -5.11 20.87
CA LEU A 268 -11.62 -5.56 22.27
C LEU A 268 -10.31 -6.32 22.49
N VAL A 269 -10.01 -7.28 21.63
CA VAL A 269 -8.85 -8.18 21.75
C VAL A 269 -7.55 -7.43 21.43
N ASP A 270 -7.58 -6.67 20.34
CA ASP A 270 -6.52 -5.84 19.80
C ASP A 270 -6.10 -4.74 20.81
N SER A 271 -7.05 -4.18 21.57
CA SER A 271 -6.76 -3.17 22.62
C SER A 271 -6.24 -3.74 23.94
N LEU A 272 -6.23 -5.06 24.17
CA LEU A 272 -5.93 -5.64 25.49
C LEU A 272 -4.56 -5.18 26.05
N ASP A 273 -3.52 -5.23 25.22
CA ASP A 273 -2.19 -4.78 25.62
C ASP A 273 -2.12 -3.26 25.80
N THR A 274 -2.79 -2.46 24.95
CA THR A 274 -2.90 -1.00 25.08
C THR A 274 -3.54 -0.59 26.40
N LEU A 275 -4.67 -1.21 26.77
CA LEU A 275 -5.33 -0.95 28.05
C LEU A 275 -4.40 -1.27 29.23
N TRP A 276 -3.62 -2.36 29.10
CA TRP A 276 -2.62 -2.72 30.10
C TRP A 276 -1.45 -1.71 30.16
N ILE A 277 -0.87 -1.31 29.02
CA ILE A 277 0.20 -0.32 28.86
C ILE A 277 -0.20 1.03 29.46
N MET A 278 -1.40 1.51 29.11
CA MET A 278 -1.90 2.81 29.55
C MET A 278 -2.35 2.82 31.02
N GLY A 279 -2.43 1.66 31.68
CA GLY A 279 -2.97 1.54 33.03
C GLY A 279 -4.46 1.87 33.08
N LEU A 280 -5.22 1.36 32.12
CA LEU A 280 -6.68 1.30 32.08
C LEU A 280 -7.09 -0.11 32.53
N LYS A 281 -6.83 -0.39 33.83
CA LYS A 281 -6.87 -1.76 34.36
C LYS A 281 -8.31 -2.28 34.57
N ASP A 282 -9.24 -1.39 34.91
CA ASP A 282 -10.65 -1.77 35.07
C ASP A 282 -11.29 -2.05 33.70
N GLU A 283 -10.94 -1.24 32.69
CA GLU A 283 -11.28 -1.50 31.28
C GLU A 283 -10.72 -2.84 30.78
N PHE A 284 -9.45 -3.13 31.11
CA PHE A 284 -8.80 -4.41 30.79
C PHE A 284 -9.50 -5.61 31.44
N GLU A 285 -9.84 -5.52 32.73
CA GLU A 285 -10.52 -6.61 33.45
C GLU A 285 -11.91 -6.88 32.85
N ASP A 286 -12.63 -5.86 32.37
CA ASP A 286 -13.90 -6.05 31.67
C ASP A 286 -13.73 -6.69 30.27
N ALA A 287 -12.72 -6.27 29.51
CA ALA A 287 -12.38 -6.91 28.24
C ALA A 287 -11.97 -8.39 28.44
N TYR A 288 -11.11 -8.65 29.42
CA TYR A 288 -10.67 -9.99 29.78
C TYR A 288 -11.82 -10.91 30.20
N LYS A 289 -12.88 -10.40 30.85
CA LYS A 289 -14.11 -11.17 31.11
C LYS A 289 -14.80 -11.54 29.80
N ALA A 290 -15.12 -10.55 28.96
CA ALA A 290 -15.85 -10.74 27.70
C ALA A 290 -15.17 -11.67 26.68
N LEU A 291 -13.89 -12.01 26.86
CA LEU A 291 -13.26 -13.13 26.13
C LEU A 291 -13.98 -14.49 26.33
N ASP A 292 -14.78 -14.65 27.38
CA ASP A 292 -15.62 -15.86 27.58
C ASP A 292 -16.76 -15.95 26.55
N ASP A 293 -17.19 -14.83 25.98
CA ASP A 293 -18.28 -14.75 24.99
C ASP A 293 -17.79 -14.96 23.54
N ILE A 294 -16.46 -15.00 23.30
CA ILE A 294 -15.85 -15.16 21.97
C ILE A 294 -15.68 -16.65 21.64
N ASP A 295 -16.37 -17.11 20.59
CA ASP A 295 -16.24 -18.45 20.01
C ASP A 295 -15.58 -18.41 18.62
N PHE A 296 -14.29 -18.71 18.56
CA PHE A 296 -13.51 -18.78 17.32
C PHE A 296 -13.93 -19.90 16.35
N THR A 297 -14.89 -20.76 16.72
CA THR A 297 -15.41 -21.80 15.82
C THR A 297 -16.57 -21.31 14.94
N THR A 298 -17.20 -20.17 15.21
CA THR A 298 -18.35 -19.66 14.43
C THR A 298 -18.16 -18.19 14.04
N THR A 299 -18.58 -17.83 12.83
CA THR A 299 -18.70 -16.45 12.36
C THR A 299 -19.85 -16.36 11.34
N GLU A 300 -20.35 -15.16 11.05
CA GLU A 300 -21.30 -14.95 9.95
C GLU A 300 -20.58 -14.81 8.58
N ARG A 301 -19.24 -14.61 8.55
CA ARG A 301 -18.46 -14.50 7.30
C ARG A 301 -18.21 -15.86 6.66
N SER A 302 -18.08 -15.90 5.34
CA SER A 302 -17.88 -17.13 4.55
C SER A 302 -16.53 -17.83 4.77
N ASP A 303 -15.55 -17.10 5.29
CA ASP A 303 -14.13 -17.45 5.35
C ASP A 303 -13.42 -16.59 6.42
N ILE A 304 -12.30 -17.07 6.93
CA ILE A 304 -11.45 -16.37 7.91
C ILE A 304 -10.30 -15.68 7.15
N PRO A 305 -10.06 -14.37 7.34
CA PRO A 305 -8.92 -13.67 6.75
C PRO A 305 -7.69 -13.94 7.63
N VAL A 306 -6.85 -14.90 7.23
CA VAL A 306 -5.90 -15.56 8.14
C VAL A 306 -4.82 -14.61 8.65
N PHE A 307 -4.25 -13.76 7.79
CA PHE A 307 -3.28 -12.72 8.18
C PHE A 307 -3.85 -11.78 9.25
N GLU A 308 -4.94 -11.09 8.94
CA GLU A 308 -5.66 -10.20 9.87
C GLU A 308 -6.04 -10.90 11.19
N THR A 309 -6.41 -12.18 11.12
CA THR A 309 -6.79 -12.96 12.29
C THR A 309 -5.59 -13.26 13.20
N ILE A 310 -4.43 -13.52 12.62
CA ILE A 310 -3.19 -13.81 13.34
C ILE A 310 -2.66 -12.53 13.99
N ILE A 311 -2.44 -11.47 13.20
CA ILE A 311 -1.77 -10.26 13.68
C ILE A 311 -2.56 -9.56 14.79
N ARG A 312 -3.90 -9.45 14.67
CA ARG A 312 -4.80 -8.80 15.64
C ARG A 312 -5.11 -9.71 16.84
N TYR A 313 -5.77 -10.85 16.60
CA TYR A 313 -6.34 -11.65 17.69
C TYR A 313 -5.30 -12.54 18.36
N MET A 314 -4.47 -13.25 17.58
CA MET A 314 -3.39 -14.06 18.16
C MET A 314 -2.31 -13.15 18.76
N GLY A 315 -1.93 -12.06 18.08
CA GLY A 315 -1.01 -11.05 18.60
C GLY A 315 -1.48 -10.39 19.89
N GLY A 316 -2.67 -9.79 19.90
CA GLY A 316 -3.22 -9.08 21.07
C GLY A 316 -3.35 -9.96 22.31
N LEU A 317 -3.82 -11.21 22.16
CA LEU A 317 -3.89 -12.16 23.26
C LEU A 317 -2.50 -12.60 23.77
N LEU A 318 -1.53 -12.85 22.88
CA LEU A 318 -0.16 -13.24 23.25
C LEU A 318 0.58 -12.12 23.97
N ALA A 319 0.51 -10.88 23.47
CA ALA A 319 1.13 -9.74 24.13
C ALA A 319 0.44 -9.40 25.45
N ALA A 320 -0.89 -9.43 25.52
CA ALA A 320 -1.60 -9.27 26.79
C ALA A 320 -1.20 -10.35 27.82
N TYR A 321 -0.95 -11.59 27.38
CA TYR A 321 -0.46 -12.65 28.26
C TYR A 321 0.93 -12.32 28.80
N ASP A 322 1.91 -12.03 27.93
CA ASP A 322 3.27 -11.67 28.35
C ASP A 322 3.29 -10.44 29.28
N MET A 323 2.60 -9.37 28.87
CA MET A 323 2.54 -8.08 29.57
C MET A 323 1.89 -8.18 30.96
N THR A 324 1.00 -9.15 31.17
CA THR A 324 0.34 -9.38 32.46
C THR A 324 1.09 -10.37 33.38
N GLY A 325 2.32 -10.75 33.02
CA GLY A 325 3.19 -11.65 33.79
C GLY A 325 3.25 -13.09 33.25
N GLY A 326 2.57 -13.38 32.15
CA GLY A 326 2.58 -14.67 31.46
C GLY A 326 2.26 -15.84 32.39
N LYS A 327 3.21 -16.76 32.53
CA LYS A 327 3.10 -17.97 33.35
C LYS A 327 3.02 -17.68 34.86
N GLU A 328 3.53 -16.55 35.32
CA GLU A 328 3.47 -16.09 36.72
C GLU A 328 2.33 -15.09 36.97
N GLY A 329 1.73 -14.57 35.89
CA GLY A 329 0.54 -13.72 35.92
C GLY A 329 -0.75 -14.49 36.18
N LYS A 330 -1.85 -13.78 36.48
CA LYS A 330 -3.15 -14.41 36.83
C LYS A 330 -4.09 -14.68 35.64
N TYR A 331 -3.75 -14.22 34.43
CA TYR A 331 -4.67 -14.13 33.28
C TYR A 331 -4.51 -15.28 32.27
N HIS A 332 -4.37 -16.52 32.76
CA HIS A 332 -4.04 -17.67 31.93
C HIS A 332 -5.02 -17.93 30.77
N LYS A 333 -6.28 -17.47 30.86
CA LYS A 333 -7.29 -17.59 29.80
C LYS A 333 -6.83 -16.95 28.48
N LEU A 334 -5.97 -15.93 28.51
CA LEU A 334 -5.40 -15.32 27.30
C LEU A 334 -4.67 -16.37 26.44
N LEU A 335 -3.79 -17.17 27.04
CA LEU A 335 -3.10 -18.26 26.35
C LEU A 335 -4.09 -19.37 25.94
N THR A 336 -5.08 -19.70 26.78
CA THR A 336 -6.13 -20.67 26.42
C THR A 336 -6.90 -20.26 25.16
N LYS A 337 -7.29 -18.98 25.05
CA LYS A 337 -7.97 -18.43 23.88
C LYS A 337 -7.08 -18.39 22.63
N VAL A 338 -5.76 -18.19 22.79
CA VAL A 338 -4.82 -18.39 21.68
C VAL A 338 -4.77 -19.85 21.24
N GLU A 339 -4.74 -20.82 22.17
CA GLU A 339 -4.73 -22.24 21.81
C GLU A 339 -6.04 -22.70 21.15
N GLU A 340 -7.20 -22.16 21.57
CA GLU A 340 -8.49 -22.35 20.89
C GLU A 340 -8.43 -21.85 19.44
N LEU A 341 -7.99 -20.61 19.22
CA LEU A 341 -7.85 -20.01 17.88
C LEU A 341 -6.81 -20.77 17.03
N ALA A 342 -5.70 -21.21 17.63
CA ALA A 342 -4.65 -21.94 16.94
C ALA A 342 -5.08 -23.35 16.50
N GLU A 343 -6.00 -24.03 17.22
CA GLU A 343 -6.58 -25.29 16.74
C GLU A 343 -7.39 -25.10 15.45
N VAL A 344 -8.09 -23.97 15.30
CA VAL A 344 -8.78 -23.62 14.05
C VAL A 344 -7.75 -23.28 12.96
N LEU A 345 -6.84 -22.35 13.23
CA LEU A 345 -5.90 -21.82 12.24
C LEU A 345 -4.84 -22.82 11.78
N MET A 346 -4.41 -23.80 12.60
CA MET A 346 -3.48 -24.85 12.16
C MET A 346 -4.02 -25.66 10.98
N SER A 347 -5.34 -25.69 10.77
CA SER A 347 -5.98 -26.34 9.62
C SER A 347 -5.50 -25.80 8.26
N VAL A 348 -5.07 -24.54 8.18
CA VAL A 348 -4.73 -23.92 6.88
C VAL A 348 -3.44 -24.47 6.27
N PHE A 349 -2.62 -25.16 7.08
CA PHE A 349 -1.37 -25.82 6.68
C PHE A 349 -1.55 -27.32 6.34
N ASP A 350 -2.79 -27.84 6.34
CA ASP A 350 -3.13 -29.20 5.83
C ASP A 350 -3.15 -29.20 4.28
N THR A 351 -2.03 -28.79 3.67
CA THR A 351 -1.81 -28.68 2.23
C THR A 351 -0.60 -29.53 1.80
N PRO A 352 -0.52 -29.98 0.52
CA PRO A 352 0.55 -30.87 0.05
C PRO A 352 1.99 -30.37 0.28
N ASN A 353 2.17 -29.04 0.34
CA ASN A 353 3.46 -28.37 0.47
C ASN A 353 3.58 -27.50 1.74
N ARG A 354 2.62 -27.58 2.68
CA ARG A 354 2.55 -26.80 3.92
C ARG A 354 2.47 -25.29 3.78
N MET A 355 2.25 -24.75 2.58
CA MET A 355 1.90 -23.35 2.43
C MET A 355 0.44 -23.12 2.86
N PRO A 356 0.13 -22.01 3.55
CA PRO A 356 -1.21 -21.75 4.08
C PRO A 356 -2.24 -21.42 2.99
N ILE A 357 -3.52 -21.70 3.28
CA ILE A 357 -4.64 -20.98 2.67
C ILE A 357 -4.90 -19.71 3.48
N LEU A 358 -4.83 -18.54 2.84
CA LEU A 358 -4.94 -17.24 3.51
C LEU A 358 -6.39 -16.73 3.70
N TYR A 359 -7.34 -17.27 2.93
CA TYR A 359 -8.78 -16.99 3.05
C TYR A 359 -9.51 -18.31 3.32
N TYR A 360 -9.57 -18.71 4.60
CA TYR A 360 -9.93 -20.06 4.99
C TYR A 360 -11.43 -20.26 5.15
N ARG A 361 -12.04 -21.05 4.25
CA ARG A 361 -13.45 -21.46 4.34
C ARG A 361 -13.65 -22.49 5.48
N TRP A 362 -13.84 -21.96 6.68
CA TRP A 362 -13.93 -22.67 7.95
C TRP A 362 -15.16 -23.60 8.10
N GLN A 363 -16.24 -23.36 7.35
CA GLN A 363 -17.48 -24.13 7.52
C GLN A 363 -17.26 -25.62 7.22
N PRO A 364 -17.80 -26.57 8.01
CA PRO A 364 -17.46 -28.01 7.94
C PRO A 364 -17.55 -28.68 6.57
N GLN A 365 -18.43 -28.22 5.67
CA GLN A 365 -18.53 -28.74 4.30
C GLN A 365 -17.37 -28.33 3.39
N TYR A 366 -16.61 -27.30 3.76
CA TYR A 366 -15.38 -26.86 3.08
C TYR A 366 -14.14 -27.30 3.87
N ALA A 367 -14.11 -27.13 5.20
CA ALA A 367 -12.98 -27.49 6.05
C ALA A 367 -12.59 -28.98 6.04
N LYS A 368 -13.51 -29.87 5.61
CA LYS A 368 -13.22 -31.30 5.42
C LYS A 368 -12.58 -31.64 4.07
N GLN A 369 -12.63 -30.74 3.09
CA GLN A 369 -12.09 -30.96 1.74
C GLN A 369 -10.55 -30.93 1.74
N ARG A 370 -9.94 -31.47 0.67
CA ARG A 370 -8.49 -31.35 0.44
C ARG A 370 -8.12 -29.91 0.13
N LEU A 371 -7.23 -29.35 0.93
CA LEU A 371 -6.77 -27.97 0.80
C LEU A 371 -5.54 -27.90 -0.14
N GLN A 372 -5.43 -26.82 -0.90
CA GLN A 372 -4.22 -26.45 -1.64
C GLN A 372 -4.02 -24.94 -1.51
N ALA A 373 -2.77 -24.51 -1.29
CA ALA A 373 -2.41 -23.09 -1.29
C ALA A 373 -2.64 -22.44 -2.67
N SER A 374 -2.87 -21.12 -2.66
CA SER A 374 -3.22 -20.36 -3.86
C SER A 374 -2.01 -20.15 -4.78
N THR A 375 -2.27 -20.04 -6.10
CA THR A 375 -1.29 -19.57 -7.10
C THR A 375 -1.12 -18.05 -7.11
N MET A 376 -1.89 -17.35 -6.28
CA MET A 376 -1.82 -15.91 -6.03
C MET A 376 -1.99 -15.68 -4.52
N VAL A 377 -0.89 -15.37 -3.84
CA VAL A 377 -0.84 -14.91 -2.46
C VAL A 377 0.03 -13.67 -2.37
N SER A 378 -0.21 -12.79 -1.40
CA SER A 378 0.71 -11.69 -1.12
C SER A 378 1.94 -12.16 -0.35
N VAL A 379 3.00 -11.34 -0.36
CA VAL A 379 4.22 -11.58 0.43
C VAL A 379 3.94 -11.35 1.91
N ALA A 380 3.24 -10.25 2.22
CA ALA A 380 2.85 -9.87 3.58
C ALA A 380 2.00 -10.95 4.27
N GLU A 381 0.85 -11.32 3.71
CA GLU A 381 -0.04 -12.32 4.35
C GLU A 381 0.64 -13.68 4.56
N LEU A 382 1.61 -14.04 3.72
CA LEU A 382 2.38 -15.28 3.82
C LEU A 382 3.50 -15.20 4.87
N GLY A 383 4.25 -14.10 4.92
CA GLY A 383 5.39 -13.93 5.84
C GLY A 383 5.01 -13.49 7.25
N SER A 384 3.98 -12.65 7.37
CA SER A 384 3.62 -11.91 8.59
C SER A 384 2.75 -12.72 9.58
N MET A 385 3.15 -13.98 9.78
CA MET A 385 2.60 -14.89 10.80
C MET A 385 3.69 -15.58 11.64
N SER A 386 4.97 -15.33 11.32
CA SER A 386 6.08 -16.07 11.94
C SER A 386 6.23 -15.77 13.43
N MET A 387 5.97 -14.54 13.87
CA MET A 387 6.21 -14.12 15.25
C MET A 387 5.19 -14.70 16.23
N GLU A 388 3.91 -14.70 15.85
CA GLU A 388 2.77 -15.14 16.66
C GLU A 388 2.86 -16.64 16.94
N PHE A 389 2.99 -17.45 15.88
CA PHE A 389 3.16 -18.90 16.00
C PHE A 389 4.49 -19.27 16.68
N THR A 390 5.56 -18.48 16.51
CA THR A 390 6.80 -18.66 17.28
C THR A 390 6.62 -18.38 18.76
N ARG A 391 5.93 -17.30 19.12
CA ARG A 391 5.70 -16.97 20.52
C ARG A 391 4.78 -17.99 21.17
N LEU A 392 3.76 -18.46 20.45
CA LEU A 392 2.92 -19.56 20.89
C LEU A 392 3.71 -20.86 21.09
N ALA A 393 4.64 -21.20 20.18
CA ALA A 393 5.55 -22.33 20.35
C ALA A 393 6.45 -22.18 21.59
N GLN A 394 7.01 -20.99 21.84
CA GLN A 394 7.82 -20.68 23.02
C GLN A 394 7.04 -20.85 24.33
N LEU A 395 5.78 -20.41 24.37
CA LEU A 395 4.94 -20.46 25.58
C LEU A 395 4.36 -21.85 25.87
N THR A 396 4.05 -22.64 24.84
CA THR A 396 3.39 -23.95 24.97
C THR A 396 4.33 -25.15 24.87
N GLY A 397 5.53 -24.98 24.30
CA GLY A 397 6.44 -26.06 23.94
C GLY A 397 5.99 -26.92 22.75
N LYS A 398 4.91 -26.53 22.05
CA LYS A 398 4.33 -27.31 20.93
C LYS A 398 5.02 -26.96 19.60
N ASN A 399 6.06 -27.73 19.23
CA ASN A 399 6.87 -27.50 18.03
C ASN A 399 6.06 -27.33 16.72
N ARG A 400 4.89 -27.97 16.57
CA ARG A 400 4.03 -27.87 15.37
C ARG A 400 3.72 -26.42 14.95
N TYR A 401 3.67 -25.49 15.91
CA TYR A 401 3.39 -24.08 15.64
C TYR A 401 4.61 -23.40 14.97
N TYR A 402 5.82 -23.69 15.46
CA TYR A 402 7.05 -23.20 14.85
C TYR A 402 7.32 -23.87 13.49
N ASP A 403 7.03 -25.17 13.37
CA ASP A 403 7.19 -25.95 12.14
C ASP A 403 6.47 -25.31 10.94
N ALA A 404 5.20 -24.92 11.11
CA ALA A 404 4.39 -24.31 10.07
C ALA A 404 5.05 -23.05 9.47
N ILE A 405 5.56 -22.15 10.32
CA ILE A 405 6.19 -20.89 9.88
C ILE A 405 7.66 -21.05 9.50
N ALA A 406 8.34 -22.09 9.99
CA ALA A 406 9.70 -22.41 9.58
C ALA A 406 9.74 -22.85 8.12
N ARG A 407 8.76 -23.66 7.69
CA ARG A 407 8.63 -24.10 6.28
C ARG A 407 8.38 -22.94 5.31
N ILE A 408 7.63 -21.91 5.74
CA ILE A 408 7.46 -20.67 4.95
C ILE A 408 8.79 -19.92 4.84
N THR A 409 9.52 -19.81 5.95
CA THR A 409 10.82 -19.11 5.99
C THR A 409 11.86 -19.81 5.13
N ASP A 410 11.94 -21.14 5.19
CA ASP A 410 12.78 -21.98 4.32
C ASP A 410 12.44 -21.77 2.84
N ALA A 411 11.16 -21.59 2.50
CA ALA A 411 10.73 -21.36 1.12
C ALA A 411 11.08 -19.95 0.59
N PHE A 412 11.09 -18.92 1.45
CA PHE A 412 11.61 -17.59 1.12
C PHE A 412 13.15 -17.57 1.00
N ASP A 413 13.87 -18.25 1.89
CA ASP A 413 15.34 -18.37 1.87
C ASP A 413 15.81 -19.18 0.64
N GLU A 414 15.12 -20.28 0.31
CA GLU A 414 15.36 -21.05 -0.93
C GLU A 414 15.19 -20.16 -2.18
N TRP A 415 14.16 -19.32 -2.22
CA TRP A 415 13.93 -18.43 -3.36
C TRP A 415 14.97 -17.31 -3.45
N GLN A 416 15.37 -16.66 -2.34
CA GLN A 416 16.50 -15.73 -2.36
C GLN A 416 17.81 -16.41 -2.81
N GLN A 417 18.07 -17.65 -2.38
CA GLN A 417 19.26 -18.42 -2.79
C GLN A 417 19.21 -18.88 -4.26
N ARG A 418 18.02 -19.18 -4.79
CA ARG A 418 17.79 -19.43 -6.23
C ARG A 418 17.93 -18.17 -7.08
N GLY A 419 17.62 -17.01 -6.50
CA GLY A 419 17.54 -15.71 -7.16
C GLY A 419 16.09 -15.30 -7.45
N THR A 420 15.78 -14.06 -7.07
CA THR A 420 14.57 -13.31 -7.43
C THR A 420 14.85 -12.39 -8.62
N ALA A 421 13.84 -11.87 -9.34
CA ALA A 421 14.10 -10.99 -10.49
C ALA A 421 14.76 -9.65 -10.09
N LEU A 422 14.44 -9.13 -8.90
CA LEU A 422 15.23 -8.12 -8.20
C LEU A 422 15.90 -8.79 -6.98
N ASP A 423 17.22 -9.00 -7.05
CA ASP A 423 18.00 -9.75 -6.05
C ASP A 423 17.66 -9.33 -4.62
N GLY A 424 17.05 -10.21 -3.82
CA GLY A 424 16.77 -9.99 -2.39
C GLY A 424 15.32 -9.60 -2.04
N ILE A 425 14.47 -9.23 -3.01
CA ILE A 425 13.05 -8.93 -2.79
C ILE A 425 12.12 -9.75 -3.70
N PHE A 426 10.93 -10.03 -3.19
CA PHE A 426 9.89 -10.85 -3.82
C PHE A 426 8.83 -9.95 -4.47
N PRO A 427 8.17 -10.39 -5.57
CA PRO A 427 7.07 -9.65 -6.17
C PRO A 427 5.80 -9.73 -5.31
N GLN A 428 4.92 -8.74 -5.45
CA GLN A 428 3.65 -8.61 -4.74
C GLN A 428 2.72 -9.85 -4.82
N GLN A 429 2.85 -10.68 -5.85
CA GLN A 429 2.00 -11.86 -6.10
C GLN A 429 2.85 -13.11 -6.32
N ILE A 430 2.67 -14.09 -5.43
CA ILE A 430 3.43 -15.34 -5.36
C ILE A 430 2.52 -16.53 -5.67
N ASP A 431 3.03 -17.51 -6.43
CA ASP A 431 2.46 -18.85 -6.50
C ASP A 431 3.01 -19.71 -5.35
N ALA A 432 2.18 -19.88 -4.32
CA ALA A 432 2.47 -20.72 -3.17
C ALA A 432 1.85 -22.13 -3.28
N SER A 433 1.23 -22.48 -4.41
CA SER A 433 0.52 -23.76 -4.61
C SER A 433 1.42 -25.00 -4.65
N GLY A 434 2.74 -24.79 -4.75
CA GLY A 434 3.78 -25.81 -4.84
C GLY A 434 3.75 -26.63 -6.13
N CYS A 435 2.91 -26.26 -7.11
CA CYS A 435 2.50 -27.14 -8.19
C CYS A 435 2.66 -26.53 -9.57
N ASN A 436 3.77 -26.85 -10.24
CA ASN A 436 3.94 -26.48 -11.64
C ASN A 436 2.99 -27.31 -12.53
N ARG A 437 2.06 -26.62 -13.18
CA ARG A 437 1.07 -27.19 -14.12
C ARG A 437 1.31 -26.78 -15.58
N THR A 438 2.36 -26.01 -15.89
CA THR A 438 2.63 -25.48 -17.25
C THR A 438 3.46 -26.41 -18.14
N VAL A 439 3.93 -27.55 -17.60
CA VAL A 439 4.59 -28.60 -18.38
C VAL A 439 3.58 -29.71 -18.71
N GLU A 440 3.04 -29.70 -19.93
CA GLU A 440 2.15 -30.78 -20.41
C GLU A 440 2.81 -32.18 -20.31
N PRO A 441 2.03 -33.25 -20.08
CA PRO A 441 2.52 -34.60 -20.17
C PRO A 441 2.90 -34.94 -21.61
N ILE A 442 4.19 -35.08 -21.86
CA ILE A 442 4.72 -35.56 -23.15
C ILE A 442 4.08 -36.92 -23.48
N THR A 443 3.64 -37.08 -24.74
CA THR A 443 2.89 -38.21 -25.32
C THR A 443 1.38 -38.30 -25.04
N SER A 444 0.62 -37.30 -25.51
CA SER A 444 -0.81 -37.45 -25.87
C SER A 444 -1.02 -38.07 -27.28
N SER A 445 0.04 -38.56 -27.93
CA SER A 445 0.08 -39.11 -29.29
C SER A 445 0.06 -40.64 -29.38
N ALA A 446 -0.30 -41.34 -28.30
CA ALA A 446 -0.50 -42.79 -28.32
C ALA A 446 -1.83 -43.15 -29.02
N SER A 447 -1.76 -43.49 -30.30
CA SER A 447 -2.92 -43.85 -31.14
C SER A 447 -3.76 -45.01 -30.58
N ASP A 448 -5.07 -45.03 -30.88
CA ASP A 448 -6.04 -46.04 -30.39
C ASP A 448 -5.67 -47.51 -30.64
N ALA A 449 -4.76 -47.79 -31.58
CA ALA A 449 -4.17 -49.11 -31.78
C ALA A 449 -3.55 -49.67 -30.47
N SER A 450 -2.88 -48.83 -29.69
CA SER A 450 -2.23 -49.23 -28.43
C SER A 450 -3.22 -49.61 -27.34
N ARG A 451 -4.45 -49.08 -27.36
CA ARG A 451 -5.51 -49.46 -26.40
C ARG A 451 -6.04 -50.87 -26.67
N LYS A 452 -6.26 -51.22 -27.93
CA LYS A 452 -6.86 -52.52 -28.32
C LYS A 452 -5.98 -53.73 -28.02
N GLN A 453 -4.68 -53.53 -27.79
CA GLN A 453 -3.75 -54.62 -27.45
C GLN A 453 -3.69 -54.92 -25.93
N ALA A 454 -4.35 -54.11 -25.09
CA ALA A 454 -4.39 -54.31 -23.63
C ALA A 454 -5.62 -55.10 -23.13
N GLU A 455 -6.67 -55.27 -23.96
CA GLU A 455 -7.94 -55.90 -23.56
C GLU A 455 -7.98 -57.44 -23.76
N LEU A 456 -6.87 -58.06 -24.19
CA LEU A 456 -6.82 -59.49 -24.54
C LEU A 456 -5.85 -60.31 -23.68
N GLY A 457 -6.32 -60.68 -22.48
CA GLY A 457 -6.01 -61.97 -21.87
C GLY A 457 -4.98 -62.00 -20.72
N SER A 458 -5.49 -62.12 -19.49
CA SER A 458 -4.82 -62.88 -18.42
C SER A 458 -5.12 -64.38 -18.62
N PRO A 459 -4.25 -65.30 -18.15
CA PRO A 459 -4.45 -65.85 -16.80
C PRO A 459 -3.15 -66.04 -15.99
N ALA A 460 -3.29 -66.32 -14.70
CA ALA A 460 -2.20 -66.48 -13.74
C ALA A 460 -1.74 -67.95 -13.56
N ILE A 461 -0.53 -68.13 -13.00
CA ILE A 461 -0.05 -69.33 -12.28
C ILE A 461 1.07 -68.90 -11.30
N GLY A 462 1.31 -69.71 -10.26
CA GLY A 462 2.25 -69.42 -9.16
C GLY A 462 3.74 -69.76 -9.42
N PRO A 463 4.60 -69.68 -8.38
CA PRO A 463 6.06 -69.76 -8.47
C PRO A 463 6.58 -71.22 -8.55
N PRO A 464 7.84 -71.44 -8.97
CA PRO A 464 8.90 -71.60 -7.96
C PRO A 464 10.33 -71.14 -8.36
N GLU A 465 11.20 -71.12 -7.34
CA GLU A 465 12.65 -71.44 -7.35
C GLU A 465 13.71 -70.53 -8.02
N ALA A 466 14.89 -70.55 -7.38
CA ALA A 466 16.20 -70.14 -7.89
C ALA A 466 17.14 -71.37 -7.83
N PRO A 467 18.30 -71.39 -8.52
CA PRO A 467 19.54 -71.33 -7.72
C PRO A 467 20.82 -70.77 -8.40
N SER A 468 21.70 -70.18 -7.58
CA SER A 468 23.19 -70.25 -7.61
C SER A 468 24.00 -69.72 -8.83
N GLY A 469 25.16 -69.07 -8.60
CA GLY A 469 25.97 -68.56 -9.73
C GLY A 469 27.41 -68.03 -9.57
N LYS A 470 28.07 -68.06 -8.39
CA LYS A 470 29.52 -67.79 -8.17
C LYS A 470 30.15 -66.43 -8.61
N ALA A 471 30.81 -65.77 -7.65
CA ALA A 471 31.99 -64.90 -7.87
C ALA A 471 33.28 -65.76 -7.99
N PRO A 472 34.52 -65.25 -8.22
CA PRO A 472 35.02 -63.86 -8.17
C PRO A 472 35.94 -63.45 -9.35
N GLY A 473 36.60 -62.28 -9.27
CA GLY A 473 37.69 -61.85 -10.16
C GLY A 473 38.14 -60.40 -9.92
N GLU A 474 39.45 -60.16 -9.82
CA GLU A 474 40.07 -58.89 -9.44
C GLU A 474 40.52 -58.01 -10.63
N GLU A 475 40.69 -56.71 -10.33
CA GLU A 475 41.68 -55.76 -10.88
C GLU A 475 41.80 -55.40 -12.38
N SER A 476 42.63 -54.38 -12.59
CA SER A 476 43.02 -53.62 -13.78
C SER A 476 43.64 -54.50 -14.91
N GLU A 477 43.64 -54.11 -16.19
CA GLU A 477 44.34 -52.91 -16.66
C GLU A 477 43.89 -52.27 -18.00
N LEU A 478 44.52 -51.13 -18.26
CA LEU A 478 44.42 -50.22 -19.41
C LEU A 478 44.70 -50.86 -20.79
N ARG A 479 44.07 -50.26 -21.82
CA ARG A 479 44.59 -50.06 -23.20
C ARG A 479 44.76 -51.34 -24.06
N ARG A 480 44.39 -51.36 -25.35
CA ARG A 480 44.73 -50.40 -26.43
C ARG A 480 44.01 -50.80 -27.75
N LEU A 481 43.79 -49.83 -28.65
CA LEU A 481 43.69 -50.01 -30.13
C LEU A 481 42.47 -50.81 -30.68
N SER A 482 41.97 -50.61 -31.91
CA SER A 482 42.05 -49.47 -32.85
C SER A 482 41.05 -49.66 -34.02
N ALA A 483 40.87 -48.58 -34.81
CA ALA A 483 40.77 -48.57 -36.28
C ALA A 483 39.40 -48.37 -36.97
N ARG A 484 39.38 -47.27 -37.75
CA ARG A 484 38.77 -47.08 -39.09
C ARG A 484 37.23 -46.98 -39.21
N ALA A 485 36.67 -46.29 -40.21
CA ALA A 485 37.16 -45.23 -41.12
C ALA A 485 35.97 -44.65 -41.95
N VAL A 486 36.28 -43.88 -43.01
CA VAL A 486 35.39 -43.47 -44.14
C VAL A 486 34.45 -42.30 -43.79
N THR A 487 34.77 -41.01 -44.03
CA THR A 487 34.94 -40.24 -45.30
C THR A 487 33.62 -40.03 -46.08
N SER A 488 33.30 -38.89 -46.70
CA SER A 488 34.02 -37.60 -46.87
C SER A 488 33.09 -36.51 -47.46
N GLY A 489 33.39 -35.22 -47.26
CA GLY A 489 32.79 -34.11 -48.01
C GLY A 489 33.29 -32.71 -47.61
N ARG A 490 34.04 -32.04 -48.52
CA ARG A 490 34.58 -30.65 -48.48
C ARG A 490 34.83 -30.23 -49.96
N PRO A 491 35.36 -29.03 -50.35
CA PRO A 491 36.04 -27.99 -49.56
C PRO A 491 35.68 -26.50 -49.90
N GLY A 492 36.36 -25.57 -49.20
CA GLY A 492 36.81 -24.29 -49.76
C GLY A 492 36.35 -23.03 -49.02
N ALA A 493 37.18 -22.00 -48.78
CA ALA A 493 38.65 -21.90 -48.74
C ALA A 493 39.02 -20.67 -47.85
N ALA A 494 40.02 -20.76 -46.95
CA ALA A 494 41.36 -20.13 -47.01
C ALA A 494 41.38 -18.58 -47.08
N SER A 495 42.28 -17.82 -46.44
CA SER A 495 43.60 -18.08 -45.77
C SER A 495 43.79 -17.11 -44.57
N SER A 496 44.48 -17.36 -43.44
CA SER A 496 45.77 -18.03 -43.10
C SER A 496 47.03 -17.29 -43.56
N ALA A 497 48.18 -17.24 -42.87
CA ALA A 497 48.63 -17.72 -41.53
C ALA A 497 49.62 -16.64 -40.94
N SER A 498 50.60 -16.79 -40.03
CA SER A 498 51.25 -17.81 -39.15
C SER A 498 52.26 -17.02 -38.24
N GLY A 499 52.84 -17.46 -37.12
CA GLY A 499 52.82 -18.72 -36.34
C GLY A 499 52.64 -18.41 -34.82
N SER A 500 53.00 -19.22 -33.80
CA SER A 500 53.87 -20.40 -33.60
C SER A 500 55.35 -20.13 -33.26
N ALA A 501 55.96 -20.69 -32.19
CA ALA A 501 55.47 -21.31 -30.93
C ALA A 501 56.66 -21.63 -29.98
N THR A 502 56.47 -21.55 -28.65
CA THR A 502 57.00 -22.49 -27.61
C THR A 502 56.33 -22.22 -26.23
N SER A 503 56.52 -23.12 -25.28
CA SER A 503 55.86 -23.21 -23.96
C SER A 503 56.27 -22.13 -22.95
N ASP A 504 55.38 -21.83 -21.98
CA ASP A 504 55.51 -22.29 -20.57
C ASP A 504 54.23 -21.93 -19.76
N GLU A 505 54.22 -22.20 -18.44
CA GLU A 505 53.01 -22.51 -17.65
C GLU A 505 52.18 -21.32 -17.13
N ILE A 506 50.87 -21.55 -16.93
CA ILE A 506 49.93 -20.58 -16.32
C ILE A 506 49.34 -21.16 -15.02
N PRO A 507 49.63 -20.60 -13.83
CA PRO A 507 48.96 -20.95 -12.59
C PRO A 507 47.66 -20.14 -12.43
N SER A 508 46.51 -20.72 -12.79
CA SER A 508 45.20 -20.11 -12.56
C SER A 508 44.68 -20.32 -11.12
N ILE A 509 43.97 -19.31 -10.61
CA ILE A 509 43.63 -19.06 -9.20
C ILE A 509 42.96 -20.27 -8.48
N PRO A 510 43.24 -20.52 -7.17
CA PRO A 510 42.81 -21.76 -6.50
C PRO A 510 41.30 -21.86 -6.23
N LYS A 511 40.77 -23.08 -6.34
CA LYS A 511 39.43 -23.46 -5.86
C LYS A 511 39.43 -23.53 -4.32
N PRO A 512 38.41 -22.99 -3.62
CA PRO A 512 38.14 -23.35 -2.23
C PRO A 512 37.93 -24.86 -2.08
N ARG A 513 38.43 -25.44 -1.00
CA ARG A 513 38.38 -26.89 -0.77
C ARG A 513 36.98 -27.34 -0.33
N ALA A 514 36.46 -28.39 -0.94
CA ALA A 514 35.45 -29.21 -0.29
C ALA A 514 36.12 -30.06 0.81
N ASN A 515 35.65 -29.96 2.06
CA ASN A 515 35.56 -31.12 2.93
C ASN A 515 34.63 -30.90 4.14
N THR A 516 33.77 -31.89 4.37
CA THR A 516 33.24 -32.31 5.69
C THR A 516 32.71 -31.24 6.64
N TYR A 517 31.43 -30.89 6.49
CA TYR A 517 30.49 -31.16 7.58
C TYR A 517 29.50 -32.23 7.10
N ASN A 518 29.53 -33.39 7.76
CA ASN A 518 28.67 -34.53 7.42
C ASN A 518 27.77 -34.83 8.62
N ARG A 519 26.46 -34.58 8.49
CA ARG A 519 25.44 -35.03 9.45
C ARG A 519 24.08 -35.19 8.78
N ASP A 520 23.96 -36.27 8.01
CA ASP A 520 22.71 -36.99 7.72
C ASP A 520 21.51 -36.21 7.17
N SER A 521 21.69 -35.53 6.04
CA SER A 521 20.59 -35.01 5.21
C SER A 521 19.82 -36.11 4.44
N ARG A 522 19.32 -37.13 5.15
CA ARG A 522 18.52 -38.25 4.62
C ARG A 522 17.06 -37.88 4.27
N ALA A 523 16.87 -36.73 3.60
CA ALA A 523 15.53 -36.24 3.23
C ALA A 523 15.48 -35.53 1.87
N ASN A 524 16.40 -35.82 0.93
CA ASN A 524 16.35 -35.16 -0.39
C ASN A 524 16.78 -36.06 -1.58
N GLN A 525 16.17 -37.25 -1.70
CA GLN A 525 16.16 -38.04 -2.93
C GLN A 525 14.78 -38.67 -3.22
N VAL A 526 13.76 -37.83 -3.38
CA VAL A 526 12.56 -38.23 -4.13
C VAL A 526 12.70 -37.71 -5.56
N ARG A 527 13.30 -38.52 -6.44
CA ARG A 527 13.22 -38.30 -7.90
C ARG A 527 11.80 -38.66 -8.34
N GLY A 528 10.86 -37.77 -8.07
CA GLY A 528 9.43 -38.02 -8.20
C GLY A 528 9.03 -38.41 -9.62
N THR A 529 8.44 -39.60 -9.75
CA THR A 529 7.41 -39.83 -10.77
C THR A 529 6.31 -38.77 -10.61
N PRO A 530 5.75 -38.20 -11.69
CA PRO A 530 4.68 -37.22 -11.57
C PRO A 530 3.49 -37.73 -10.73
N SER A 531 2.79 -36.83 -10.04
CA SER A 531 1.46 -37.16 -9.53
C SER A 531 0.54 -37.56 -10.70
N PRO A 532 -0.45 -38.46 -10.51
CA PRO A 532 -1.48 -38.71 -11.52
C PRO A 532 -2.15 -37.45 -12.07
N ASP A 533 -2.16 -36.36 -11.28
CA ASP A 533 -2.72 -35.04 -11.62
C ASP A 533 -1.81 -34.16 -12.50
N GLY A 534 -0.69 -34.68 -13.00
CA GLY A 534 0.27 -33.96 -13.86
C GLY A 534 1.15 -32.92 -13.14
N CYS A 535 0.94 -32.70 -11.86
CA CYS A 535 1.66 -31.74 -11.03
C CYS A 535 3.16 -32.09 -10.89
N ARG A 536 4.05 -31.11 -11.11
CA ARG A 536 5.46 -31.19 -10.70
C ARG A 536 5.71 -30.27 -9.49
N PRO A 537 6.40 -30.74 -8.42
CA PRO A 537 6.75 -29.88 -7.30
C PRO A 537 7.61 -28.67 -7.71
N GLN A 538 7.29 -27.50 -7.15
CA GLN A 538 8.08 -26.27 -7.23
C GLN A 538 8.10 -25.55 -5.86
N GLY A 539 9.10 -24.69 -5.63
CA GLY A 539 9.09 -23.75 -4.50
C GLY A 539 8.19 -22.54 -4.78
N LEU A 540 8.34 -21.48 -3.98
CA LEU A 540 7.68 -20.19 -4.26
C LEU A 540 8.22 -19.58 -5.57
N VAL A 541 7.31 -19.12 -6.43
CA VAL A 541 7.64 -18.45 -7.70
C VAL A 541 6.70 -17.27 -7.95
N GLU A 542 7.01 -16.43 -8.94
CA GLU A 542 6.17 -15.31 -9.37
C GLU A 542 4.83 -15.81 -9.94
N SER A 543 3.68 -15.27 -9.50
CA SER A 543 2.37 -15.67 -10.06
C SER A 543 2.22 -15.36 -11.56
N SER A 544 3.00 -14.42 -12.09
CA SER A 544 2.93 -13.95 -13.48
C SER A 544 4.31 -14.03 -14.14
N SER A 545 4.42 -14.80 -15.23
CA SER A 545 5.69 -14.91 -15.94
C SER A 545 6.07 -13.61 -16.66
N GLY A 546 7.23 -13.06 -16.29
CA GLY A 546 7.86 -11.92 -16.96
C GLY A 546 7.21 -10.58 -16.62
N TRP A 547 6.42 -10.51 -15.54
CA TRP A 547 5.90 -9.28 -14.98
C TRP A 547 5.72 -9.41 -13.47
N GLY A 548 6.30 -8.49 -12.71
CA GLY A 548 6.18 -8.42 -11.26
C GLY A 548 6.19 -6.98 -10.76
N GLN A 549 5.43 -6.70 -9.70
CA GLN A 549 5.46 -5.43 -8.98
C GLN A 549 6.20 -5.61 -7.66
N TYR A 550 7.07 -4.66 -7.34
CA TYR A 550 7.94 -4.66 -6.18
C TYR A 550 7.81 -3.33 -5.45
N SER A 551 7.41 -3.33 -4.19
CA SER A 551 7.32 -2.14 -3.36
C SER A 551 7.42 -2.51 -1.89
N MET A 552 7.49 -1.49 -1.03
CA MET A 552 7.47 -1.65 0.43
C MET A 552 6.12 -1.20 1.02
N GLY A 553 5.08 -1.16 0.21
CA GLY A 553 3.71 -0.90 0.65
C GLY A 553 2.89 -2.20 0.72
N SER A 554 1.57 -2.02 0.62
CA SER A 554 0.57 -3.09 0.72
C SER A 554 0.97 -4.39 0.02
N SER A 555 0.62 -5.52 0.66
CA SER A 555 0.90 -6.88 0.19
C SER A 555 2.38 -7.30 0.27
N GLN A 556 3.27 -6.45 0.80
CA GLN A 556 4.73 -6.68 0.84
C GLN A 556 5.38 -6.26 2.17
N ASP A 557 5.16 -5.01 2.58
CA ASP A 557 5.48 -4.38 3.87
C ASP A 557 6.00 -5.32 4.99
N SER A 558 5.08 -5.93 5.72
CA SER A 558 5.27 -6.59 7.02
C SER A 558 6.07 -7.89 6.96
N ALA A 559 6.22 -8.50 5.78
CA ALA A 559 7.10 -9.66 5.63
C ALA A 559 8.58 -9.28 5.80
N TYR A 560 8.98 -8.13 5.25
CA TYR A 560 10.33 -7.58 5.40
C TYR A 560 10.59 -7.05 6.80
N GLU A 561 9.55 -6.51 7.44
CA GLU A 561 9.51 -6.11 8.84
C GLU A 561 9.72 -7.29 9.81
N TYR A 562 9.12 -8.44 9.49
CA TYR A 562 9.20 -9.63 10.34
C TYR A 562 10.58 -10.27 10.33
N PHE A 563 11.36 -10.16 9.26
CA PHE A 563 12.73 -10.72 9.23
C PHE A 563 13.62 -10.24 10.42
N PRO A 564 13.84 -8.94 10.67
CA PRO A 564 14.61 -8.49 11.84
C PRO A 564 13.88 -8.76 13.17
N LYS A 565 12.55 -8.58 13.23
CA LYS A 565 11.76 -8.79 14.47
C LYS A 565 11.79 -10.26 14.93
N GLN A 566 11.69 -11.20 14.00
CA GLN A 566 11.74 -12.65 14.25
C GLN A 566 13.15 -13.15 14.60
N TYR A 567 14.21 -12.56 14.03
CA TYR A 567 15.58 -12.79 14.51
C TYR A 567 15.73 -12.40 16.00
N ILE A 568 15.14 -11.26 16.41
CA ILE A 568 15.11 -10.82 17.81
C ILE A 568 14.30 -11.81 18.67
N LEU A 569 13.10 -12.19 18.24
CA LEU A 569 12.19 -13.08 19.00
C LEU A 569 12.78 -14.47 19.22
N LEU A 570 13.59 -14.97 18.29
CA LEU A 570 14.34 -16.23 18.40
C LEU A 570 15.69 -16.09 19.14
N GLY A 571 15.95 -14.95 19.79
CA GLY A 571 17.19 -14.72 20.53
C GLY A 571 18.45 -14.79 19.64
N GLY A 572 18.31 -14.44 18.36
CA GLY A 572 19.35 -14.56 17.35
C GLY A 572 19.75 -15.99 16.96
N LEU A 573 19.06 -17.03 17.43
CA LEU A 573 19.47 -18.42 17.22
C LEU A 573 19.41 -18.88 15.74
N VAL A 574 18.63 -18.19 14.90
CA VAL A 574 18.41 -18.53 13.48
C VAL A 574 18.89 -17.41 12.57
N ASP A 575 20.10 -17.55 12.02
CA ASP A 575 20.74 -16.55 11.15
C ASP A 575 20.08 -16.42 9.76
N GLN A 576 19.11 -17.27 9.42
CA GLN A 576 18.32 -17.21 8.18
C GLN A 576 17.57 -15.87 8.07
N TYR A 577 16.85 -15.49 9.14
CA TYR A 577 16.13 -14.22 9.22
C TYR A 577 17.04 -12.99 9.11
N LYS A 578 18.27 -13.09 9.62
CA LYS A 578 19.30 -12.06 9.42
C LYS A 578 19.63 -11.89 7.93
N LYS A 579 19.90 -12.99 7.20
CA LYS A 579 20.18 -12.94 5.75
C LYS A 579 19.00 -12.39 4.96
N LEU A 580 17.78 -12.86 5.24
CA LEU A 580 16.55 -12.41 4.58
C LEU A 580 16.42 -10.88 4.66
N HIS A 581 16.67 -10.30 5.85
CA HIS A 581 16.70 -8.85 6.05
C HIS A 581 17.88 -8.14 5.36
N GLU A 582 19.12 -8.62 5.53
CA GLU A 582 20.30 -7.99 4.89
C GLU A 582 20.18 -7.96 3.36
N ASN A 583 19.68 -9.04 2.76
CA ASN A 583 19.40 -9.12 1.32
C ASN A 583 18.28 -8.15 0.90
N ALA A 584 17.18 -8.09 1.66
CA ALA A 584 16.07 -7.17 1.36
C ALA A 584 16.50 -5.70 1.49
N VAL A 585 17.23 -5.34 2.54
CA VAL A 585 17.77 -3.97 2.74
C VAL A 585 18.73 -3.59 1.61
N ALA A 586 19.63 -4.50 1.20
CA ALA A 586 20.51 -4.27 0.05
C ALA A 586 19.72 -4.04 -1.25
N ALA A 587 18.64 -4.79 -1.47
CA ALA A 587 17.74 -4.62 -2.61
C ALA A 587 16.99 -3.28 -2.58
N ILE A 588 16.42 -2.91 -1.43
CA ILE A 588 15.69 -1.65 -1.21
C ILE A 588 16.61 -0.45 -1.52
N LYS A 589 17.83 -0.43 -0.97
CA LYS A 589 18.84 0.61 -1.26
C LYS A 589 19.20 0.71 -2.75
N LYS A 590 19.35 -0.43 -3.42
CA LYS A 590 19.78 -0.55 -4.82
C LYS A 590 18.69 -0.22 -5.84
N HIS A 591 17.42 -0.51 -5.50
CA HIS A 591 16.33 -0.53 -6.47
C HIS A 591 15.14 0.36 -6.14
N LEU A 592 14.88 0.70 -4.87
CA LEU A 592 13.64 1.37 -4.44
C LEU A 592 13.85 2.72 -3.76
N LEU A 593 14.94 2.94 -3.00
CA LEU A 593 15.15 4.22 -2.30
C LEU A 593 15.36 5.37 -3.28
N TYR A 594 14.66 6.47 -3.03
CA TYR A 594 14.82 7.74 -3.74
C TYR A 594 14.66 8.93 -2.80
N ARG A 595 15.14 10.10 -3.22
CA ARG A 595 14.92 11.39 -2.54
C ARG A 595 13.83 12.18 -3.28
N PRO A 596 12.83 12.74 -2.59
CA PRO A 596 11.82 13.61 -3.20
C PRO A 596 12.36 15.03 -3.44
N MET A 597 11.92 15.68 -4.51
CA MET A 597 12.28 17.08 -4.81
C MET A 597 11.38 18.04 -4.03
N ILE A 598 11.94 18.66 -2.99
CA ILE A 598 11.23 19.49 -2.00
C ILE A 598 11.79 20.92 -1.96
N LYS A 599 11.05 21.88 -1.38
CA LYS A 599 11.50 23.27 -1.23
C LYS A 599 12.49 23.47 -0.05
N GLN A 600 12.64 22.48 0.83
CA GLN A 600 13.58 22.45 1.95
C GLN A 600 14.85 21.66 1.57
N GLU A 601 15.70 22.24 0.71
CA GLU A 601 16.86 21.55 0.11
C GLU A 601 17.88 21.02 1.14
N ASP A 602 17.95 21.64 2.32
CA ASP A 602 18.77 21.27 3.47
C ASP A 602 18.26 19.99 4.19
N ARG A 603 16.98 19.65 4.03
CA ARG A 603 16.37 18.47 4.65
C ARG A 603 16.63 17.23 3.80
N THR A 604 17.44 16.30 4.32
CA THR A 604 17.71 15.02 3.66
C THR A 604 16.60 14.03 3.98
N LEU A 605 15.70 13.80 3.02
CA LEU A 605 14.59 12.86 3.13
C LEU A 605 14.79 11.65 2.20
N LEU A 606 14.19 10.52 2.55
CA LEU A 606 14.11 9.34 1.68
C LEU A 606 12.68 8.79 1.68
N PHE A 607 12.32 8.13 0.58
CA PHE A 607 11.12 7.29 0.43
C PHE A 607 11.47 6.02 -0.36
N SER A 608 10.59 5.02 -0.30
CA SER A 608 10.64 3.86 -1.19
C SER A 608 9.71 4.09 -2.38
N ALA A 609 10.21 3.87 -3.59
CA ALA A 609 9.39 3.77 -4.79
C ALA A 609 8.72 2.38 -4.87
N ALA A 610 7.70 2.29 -5.74
CA ALA A 610 7.27 1.03 -6.32
C ALA A 610 7.90 0.85 -7.72
N VAL A 611 8.21 -0.39 -8.08
CA VAL A 611 8.83 -0.76 -9.36
C VAL A 611 8.02 -1.87 -10.03
N SER A 612 7.57 -1.63 -11.26
CA SER A 612 7.07 -2.67 -12.15
C SER A 612 8.22 -3.19 -13.01
N ALA A 613 8.61 -4.45 -12.83
CA ALA A 613 9.56 -5.15 -13.68
C ALA A 613 8.82 -5.89 -14.81
N ARG A 614 9.41 -5.88 -16.02
CA ARG A 614 8.89 -6.61 -17.18
C ARG A 614 10.04 -7.22 -17.98
N GLY A 615 9.90 -8.47 -18.41
CA GLY A 615 10.98 -9.25 -19.01
C GLY A 615 11.82 -9.98 -17.96
N TYR A 616 13.01 -10.45 -18.36
CA TYR A 616 13.88 -11.27 -17.51
C TYR A 616 15.36 -10.95 -17.73
N GLY A 617 16.16 -11.04 -16.67
CA GLY A 617 17.62 -10.92 -16.74
C GLY A 617 18.09 -9.61 -17.35
N LYS A 618 18.87 -9.67 -18.44
CA LYS A 618 19.44 -8.48 -19.10
C LYS A 618 18.43 -7.67 -19.91
N ASP A 619 17.31 -8.29 -20.30
CA ASP A 619 16.26 -7.67 -21.10
C ASP A 619 15.09 -7.19 -20.23
N MET A 620 15.29 -7.13 -18.90
CA MET A 620 14.31 -6.68 -17.93
C MET A 620 14.23 -5.15 -17.90
N SER A 621 13.09 -4.60 -18.32
CA SER A 621 12.77 -3.17 -18.18
C SER A 621 12.13 -2.91 -16.81
N LEU A 622 12.61 -1.90 -16.09
CA LEU A 622 12.02 -1.41 -14.84
C LEU A 622 11.27 -0.10 -15.09
N THR A 623 10.05 0.02 -14.55
CA THR A 623 9.26 1.26 -14.55
C THR A 623 8.96 1.67 -13.12
N TYR A 624 9.26 2.91 -12.78
CA TYR A 624 9.23 3.43 -11.42
C TYR A 624 7.98 4.26 -11.15
N GLN A 625 7.42 4.12 -9.95
CA GLN A 625 6.42 4.99 -9.36
C GLN A 625 6.99 5.57 -8.06
N TYR A 626 7.27 6.86 -8.07
CA TYR A 626 7.87 7.60 -6.95
C TYR A 626 6.78 7.96 -5.95
N GLU A 627 6.34 6.94 -5.21
CA GLU A 627 5.21 7.01 -4.29
C GLU A 627 5.59 7.60 -2.93
N VAL A 628 4.63 8.29 -2.33
CA VAL A 628 4.55 8.67 -0.92
C VAL A 628 3.27 8.03 -0.40
N THR A 629 3.43 6.88 0.27
CA THR A 629 2.34 6.04 0.77
C THR A 629 2.48 5.84 2.27
N HIS A 630 1.37 5.94 3.00
CA HIS A 630 1.39 5.86 4.46
C HIS A 630 1.94 4.50 4.95
N LEU A 631 1.49 3.40 4.34
CA LEU A 631 2.00 2.05 4.60
C LEU A 631 3.53 1.94 4.56
N THR A 632 4.24 2.63 3.64
CA THR A 632 5.72 2.54 3.57
C THR A 632 6.44 3.18 4.76
N CYS A 633 5.74 3.91 5.63
CA CYS A 633 6.35 4.64 6.72
C CYS A 633 6.95 3.76 7.83
N PHE A 634 6.55 2.50 7.95
CA PHE A 634 7.16 1.53 8.88
C PHE A 634 8.67 1.34 8.64
N LEU A 635 9.13 1.60 7.39
CA LEU A 635 10.51 1.40 6.97
C LEU A 635 11.52 2.16 7.84
N GLY A 636 11.16 3.33 8.38
CA GLY A 636 12.05 4.10 9.25
C GLY A 636 12.44 3.32 10.52
N GLY A 637 11.45 2.75 11.20
CA GLY A 637 11.63 1.86 12.34
C GLY A 637 12.36 0.57 11.96
N MET A 638 11.94 -0.08 10.87
CA MET A 638 12.57 -1.32 10.38
C MET A 638 14.07 -1.14 10.09
N PHE A 639 14.44 -0.12 9.30
CA PHE A 639 15.83 0.16 8.94
C PHE A 639 16.70 0.46 10.16
N ALA A 640 16.25 1.32 11.08
CA ALA A 640 17.06 1.68 12.23
C ALA A 640 17.16 0.57 13.28
N MET A 641 16.09 -0.22 13.48
CA MET A 641 16.13 -1.40 14.34
C MET A 641 17.08 -2.46 13.76
N GLY A 642 16.97 -2.75 12.46
CA GLY A 642 17.89 -3.61 11.72
C GLY A 642 19.34 -3.15 11.83
N GLY A 643 19.58 -1.86 11.58
CA GLY A 643 20.89 -1.21 11.73
C GLY A 643 21.47 -1.32 13.13
N LYS A 644 20.65 -1.26 14.20
CA LYS A 644 21.12 -1.52 15.56
C LYS A 644 21.50 -2.99 15.78
N ILE A 645 20.62 -3.94 15.43
CA ILE A 645 20.89 -5.37 15.72
C ILE A 645 21.97 -5.99 14.84
N PHE A 646 22.21 -5.44 13.65
CA PHE A 646 23.22 -5.90 12.70
C PHE A 646 24.42 -4.95 12.55
N GLN A 647 24.49 -3.89 13.38
CA GLN A 647 25.63 -2.97 13.52
C GLN A 647 25.96 -2.13 12.27
N SER A 648 24.92 -1.69 11.54
CA SER A 648 25.02 -0.75 10.43
C SER A 648 24.53 0.63 10.84
N GLU A 649 25.47 1.58 10.99
CA GLU A 649 25.16 2.99 11.28
C GLU A 649 24.49 3.69 10.07
N GLU A 650 24.79 3.22 8.85
CA GLU A 650 24.16 3.68 7.61
C GLU A 650 22.65 3.41 7.62
N ASP A 651 22.22 2.22 8.06
CA ASP A 651 20.80 1.87 8.14
C ASP A 651 20.05 2.62 9.25
N VAL A 652 20.74 3.00 10.33
CA VAL A 652 20.18 3.91 11.34
C VAL A 652 20.00 5.33 10.76
N ALA A 653 20.93 5.81 9.94
CA ALA A 653 20.81 7.11 9.26
C ALA A 653 19.69 7.10 8.20
N ILE A 654 19.61 6.05 7.38
CA ILE A 654 18.55 5.87 6.38
C ILE A 654 17.17 5.76 7.06
N GLY A 655 17.06 5.00 8.17
CA GLY A 655 15.85 4.92 8.97
C GLY A 655 15.36 6.28 9.48
N ALA A 656 16.28 7.16 9.89
CA ALA A 656 15.95 8.54 10.26
C ALA A 656 15.49 9.41 9.09
N GLN A 657 16.08 9.24 7.90
CA GLN A 657 15.69 9.97 6.67
C GLN A 657 14.32 9.52 6.13
N LEU A 658 13.99 8.22 6.26
CA LEU A 658 12.67 7.66 5.96
C LEU A 658 11.61 8.14 6.96
N ALA A 659 11.89 8.05 8.26
CA ALA A 659 10.99 8.52 9.30
C ALA A 659 10.70 10.04 9.19
N ASP A 660 11.72 10.86 8.88
CA ASP A 660 11.51 12.29 8.65
C ASP A 660 10.81 12.58 7.31
N GLY A 661 10.92 11.67 6.32
CA GLY A 661 10.17 11.71 5.07
C GLY A 661 8.67 11.70 5.34
N CYS A 662 8.20 10.74 6.13
CA CYS A 662 6.79 10.66 6.52
C CYS A 662 6.34 11.85 7.39
N VAL A 663 7.21 12.37 8.27
CA VAL A 663 6.90 13.62 9.01
C VAL A 663 6.75 14.81 8.07
N TRP A 664 7.58 14.93 7.02
CA TRP A 664 7.41 15.95 5.97
C TRP A 664 6.12 15.75 5.17
N ALA A 665 5.72 14.51 4.88
CA ALA A 665 4.44 14.24 4.20
C ALA A 665 3.23 14.66 5.05
N TYR A 666 3.28 14.47 6.38
CA TYR A 666 2.31 15.03 7.32
C TYR A 666 2.30 16.57 7.26
N GLU A 667 3.48 17.20 7.28
CA GLU A 667 3.63 18.67 7.22
C GLU A 667 3.22 19.30 5.88
N SER A 668 3.00 18.50 4.82
CA SER A 668 2.77 19.00 3.46
C SER A 668 1.30 19.26 3.10
N THR A 669 0.33 18.78 3.89
CA THR A 669 -1.11 18.87 3.57
C THR A 669 -1.84 19.94 4.38
N GLY A 670 -3.02 20.34 3.92
CA GLY A 670 -3.85 21.34 4.60
C GLY A 670 -4.32 20.95 6.00
N SER A 671 -4.46 19.66 6.29
CA SER A 671 -4.81 19.13 7.62
C SER A 671 -3.62 18.88 8.55
N GLY A 672 -2.38 18.85 8.02
CA GLY A 672 -1.20 18.41 8.77
C GLY A 672 -1.08 16.88 8.90
N ILE A 673 -1.70 16.12 7.98
CA ILE A 673 -1.73 14.65 7.97
C ILE A 673 -1.40 14.14 6.57
N MET A 674 -0.56 13.11 6.44
CA MET A 674 -0.20 12.58 5.11
C MET A 674 -1.37 11.80 4.48
N PRO A 675 -1.47 11.78 3.14
CA PRO A 675 -2.43 10.94 2.41
C PRO A 675 -2.04 9.46 2.46
N GLU A 676 -3.00 8.57 2.23
CA GLU A 676 -2.74 7.13 2.10
C GLU A 676 -1.82 6.83 0.89
N ASN A 677 -1.98 7.53 -0.25
CA ASN A 677 -1.18 7.37 -1.47
C ASN A 677 -1.05 8.68 -2.28
N SER A 678 0.15 8.95 -2.81
CA SER A 678 0.47 10.08 -3.70
C SER A 678 1.73 9.81 -4.52
N HIS A 679 1.94 10.51 -5.64
CA HIS A 679 3.24 10.57 -6.31
C HIS A 679 3.95 11.92 -6.12
N VAL A 680 5.28 11.90 -6.12
CA VAL A 680 6.15 13.08 -6.06
C VAL A 680 7.20 13.07 -7.18
N VAL A 681 7.82 14.22 -7.44
CA VAL A 681 8.95 14.32 -8.37
C VAL A 681 10.22 13.80 -7.69
N PRO A 682 10.94 12.83 -8.28
CA PRO A 682 12.21 12.35 -7.74
C PRO A 682 13.35 13.34 -8.03
N CYS A 683 14.33 13.35 -7.15
CA CYS A 683 15.63 13.96 -7.42
C CYS A 683 16.46 13.13 -8.40
N GLN A 684 17.30 13.78 -9.22
CA GLN A 684 18.25 13.08 -10.10
C GLN A 684 19.38 12.37 -9.33
N SER A 685 19.61 12.75 -8.07
CA SER A 685 20.54 12.10 -7.14
C SER A 685 19.97 12.18 -5.72
N ILE A 686 20.33 11.22 -4.86
CA ILE A 686 20.01 11.26 -3.43
C ILE A 686 20.86 12.34 -2.72
N GLU A 687 22.10 12.53 -3.14
CA GLU A 687 23.05 13.44 -2.48
C GLU A 687 22.68 14.92 -2.67
N SER A 688 22.32 15.30 -3.90
CA SER A 688 22.04 16.69 -4.28
C SER A 688 20.70 16.80 -4.99
N CYS A 689 19.84 17.67 -4.46
CA CYS A 689 18.51 17.92 -5.00
C CYS A 689 18.10 19.39 -4.85
N PRO A 690 18.52 20.26 -5.77
CA PRO A 690 18.02 21.63 -5.84
C PRO A 690 16.56 21.64 -6.32
N TRP A 691 15.77 22.58 -5.81
CA TRP A 691 14.38 22.76 -6.21
C TRP A 691 14.27 23.27 -7.67
N ASN A 692 13.53 22.56 -8.51
CA ASN A 692 13.29 22.95 -9.90
C ASN A 692 11.78 23.06 -10.20
N GLU A 693 11.25 24.28 -10.10
CA GLU A 693 9.85 24.59 -10.33
C GLU A 693 9.39 24.26 -11.77
N THR A 694 10.25 24.45 -12.77
CA THR A 694 9.95 24.09 -14.17
C THR A 694 9.79 22.57 -14.32
N LEU A 695 10.72 21.79 -13.77
CA LEU A 695 10.65 20.31 -13.82
C LEU A 695 9.42 19.79 -13.06
N TRP A 696 9.04 20.44 -11.95
CA TRP A 696 7.81 20.12 -11.22
C TRP A 696 6.56 20.38 -12.08
N HIS A 697 6.49 21.52 -12.75
CA HIS A 697 5.40 21.86 -13.65
C HIS A 697 5.32 20.91 -14.85
N GLU A 698 6.46 20.49 -15.42
CA GLU A 698 6.53 19.47 -16.48
C GLU A 698 5.95 18.12 -16.03
N HIS A 699 6.20 17.69 -14.79
CA HIS A 699 5.59 16.47 -14.24
C HIS A 699 4.08 16.61 -13.97
N LEU A 700 3.61 17.81 -13.60
CA LEU A 700 2.18 18.07 -13.38
C LEU A 700 1.34 17.98 -14.66
N ASP A 701 1.94 18.26 -15.83
CA ASP A 701 1.31 18.22 -17.15
C ASP A 701 1.95 17.16 -18.08
N PRO A 702 1.69 15.85 -17.88
CA PRO A 702 2.27 14.78 -18.70
C PRO A 702 1.83 14.80 -20.17
N ASN A 703 1.01 15.77 -20.60
CA ASN A 703 0.59 16.00 -21.98
C ASN A 703 1.11 17.34 -22.54
N LEU A 704 2.16 17.92 -21.93
CA LEU A 704 2.82 19.18 -22.31
C LEU A 704 2.95 19.39 -23.83
N ASP A 705 3.55 18.44 -24.56
CA ASP A 705 3.78 18.55 -26.00
C ASP A 705 2.47 18.59 -26.81
N TRP A 706 1.51 17.74 -26.44
CA TRP A 706 0.18 17.74 -27.08
C TRP A 706 -0.53 19.08 -26.84
N ARG A 707 -0.46 19.60 -25.60
CA ARG A 707 -1.10 20.86 -25.22
C ARG A 707 -0.44 22.06 -25.91
N ASN A 708 0.89 22.07 -26.00
CA ASN A 708 1.65 23.06 -26.77
C ASN A 708 1.27 23.02 -28.26
N ALA A 709 1.08 21.83 -28.84
CA ALA A 709 0.60 21.67 -30.20
C ALA A 709 -0.85 22.19 -30.39
N GLN A 710 -1.77 21.92 -29.45
CA GLN A 710 -3.12 22.50 -29.48
C GLN A 710 -3.09 24.04 -29.44
N VAL A 711 -2.28 24.62 -28.55
CA VAL A 711 -2.12 26.09 -28.43
C VAL A 711 -1.50 26.69 -29.69
N ALA A 712 -0.58 25.99 -30.36
CA ALA A 712 0.00 26.44 -31.63
C ALA A 712 -1.03 26.40 -32.78
N ASP A 713 -1.78 25.30 -32.91
CA ASP A 713 -2.85 25.13 -33.89
C ASP A 713 -3.98 26.16 -33.70
N TYR A 714 -4.40 26.40 -32.45
CA TYR A 714 -5.33 27.47 -32.10
C TYR A 714 -4.83 28.85 -32.53
N LYS A 715 -3.55 29.20 -32.28
CA LYS A 715 -2.98 30.49 -32.69
C LYS A 715 -3.02 30.70 -34.22
N VAL A 716 -2.89 29.63 -35.01
CA VAL A 716 -3.06 29.68 -36.47
C VAL A 716 -4.53 29.89 -36.82
N LYS A 717 -5.43 29.01 -36.36
CA LYS A 717 -6.87 29.05 -36.68
C LYS A 717 -7.55 30.35 -36.23
N LYS A 718 -7.19 30.88 -35.06
CA LYS A 718 -7.72 32.15 -34.55
C LYS A 718 -7.28 33.32 -35.44
N LYS A 719 -6.01 33.35 -35.87
CA LYS A 719 -5.50 34.37 -36.81
C LYS A 719 -6.19 34.29 -38.18
N GLU A 720 -6.48 33.09 -38.68
CA GLU A 720 -7.24 32.90 -39.91
C GLU A 720 -8.69 33.36 -39.74
N TRP A 721 -9.35 33.03 -38.63
CA TRP A 721 -10.70 33.47 -38.30
C TRP A 721 -10.80 35.00 -38.14
N ASP A 722 -9.85 35.63 -37.46
CA ASP A 722 -9.77 37.09 -37.32
C ASP A 722 -9.60 37.79 -38.69
N GLN A 723 -8.86 37.15 -39.62
CA GLN A 723 -8.78 37.62 -41.00
C GLN A 723 -10.10 37.44 -41.75
N MET A 724 -10.87 36.37 -41.50
CA MET A 724 -12.21 36.22 -42.10
C MET A 724 -13.19 37.27 -41.57
N VAL A 725 -13.19 37.54 -40.26
CA VAL A 725 -13.96 38.64 -39.62
C VAL A 725 -13.61 39.98 -40.27
N ALA A 726 -12.33 40.37 -40.28
CA ALA A 726 -11.90 41.65 -40.85
C ALA A 726 -12.25 41.78 -42.35
N ASN A 727 -12.23 40.68 -43.11
CA ASN A 727 -12.66 40.65 -44.51
C ASN A 727 -14.18 40.80 -44.67
N VAL A 728 -14.99 40.24 -43.77
CA VAL A 728 -16.46 40.39 -43.76
C VAL A 728 -16.86 41.81 -43.32
N GLU A 729 -16.25 42.33 -42.26
CA GLU A 729 -16.45 43.71 -41.80
C GLU A 729 -16.07 44.71 -42.88
N LYS A 730 -14.91 44.54 -43.52
CA LYS A 730 -14.48 45.37 -44.64
C LYS A 730 -15.48 45.32 -45.80
N LYS A 731 -15.88 44.13 -46.28
CA LYS A 731 -16.88 44.00 -47.35
C LYS A 731 -18.21 44.67 -46.98
N SER A 732 -18.61 44.58 -45.71
CA SER A 732 -19.84 45.19 -45.19
C SER A 732 -19.75 46.72 -45.19
N LYS A 733 -18.58 47.27 -44.81
CA LYS A 733 -18.30 48.70 -44.88
C LYS A 733 -18.18 49.19 -46.33
N ASP A 734 -17.37 48.55 -47.16
CA ASP A 734 -17.20 48.89 -48.59
C ASP A 734 -18.56 48.93 -49.30
N LYS A 735 -19.48 48.00 -48.95
CA LYS A 735 -20.87 48.02 -49.42
C LYS A 735 -21.67 49.17 -48.84
N ALA A 736 -21.61 49.45 -47.53
CA ALA A 736 -22.34 50.55 -46.90
C ALA A 736 -21.91 51.92 -47.45
N ASP A 737 -20.61 52.12 -47.68
CA ASP A 737 -20.05 53.33 -48.30
C ASP A 737 -20.50 53.45 -49.77
N ALA A 738 -20.57 52.35 -50.52
CA ALA A 738 -21.11 52.32 -51.89
C ALA A 738 -22.63 52.59 -51.95
N ASP A 739 -23.42 51.97 -51.06
CA ASP A 739 -24.86 52.22 -50.92
C ASP A 739 -25.14 53.67 -50.50
N TRP A 740 -24.26 54.26 -49.66
CA TRP A 740 -24.31 55.67 -49.28
C TRP A 740 -24.02 56.60 -50.46
N GLU A 741 -22.93 56.41 -51.21
CA GLU A 741 -22.63 57.26 -52.37
C GLU A 741 -23.67 57.09 -53.50
N ALA A 742 -24.25 55.89 -53.68
CA ALA A 742 -25.38 55.68 -54.59
C ALA A 742 -26.65 56.42 -54.14
N LYS A 743 -26.93 56.45 -52.83
CA LYS A 743 -28.04 57.21 -52.24
C LYS A 743 -27.83 58.73 -52.38
N LYS A 744 -26.59 59.19 -52.15
CA LYS A 744 -26.14 60.58 -52.33
C LYS A 744 -26.24 61.02 -53.79
N ALA A 745 -25.87 60.18 -54.75
CA ALA A 745 -26.06 60.42 -56.18
C ALA A 745 -27.55 60.56 -56.57
N ARG A 746 -28.44 59.75 -55.97
CA ARG A 746 -29.90 59.89 -56.16
C ARG A 746 -30.47 61.18 -55.56
N VAL A 747 -29.90 61.68 -54.46
CA VAL A 747 -30.28 62.98 -53.86
C VAL A 747 -29.71 64.17 -54.64
N ALA A 748 -28.55 64.02 -55.27
CA ALA A 748 -27.86 65.08 -56.03
C ALA A 748 -28.45 65.39 -57.43
N GLY A 749 -29.63 64.87 -57.77
CA GLY A 749 -30.44 65.39 -58.87
C GLY A 749 -29.93 65.13 -60.30
N LYS A 750 -29.12 64.09 -60.55
CA LYS A 750 -28.80 63.63 -61.92
C LYS A 750 -29.56 62.35 -62.27
N ALA A 751 -30.37 62.42 -63.32
CA ALA A 751 -31.07 61.26 -63.88
C ALA A 751 -30.11 60.33 -64.64
N PRO A 752 -30.32 59.00 -64.62
CA PRO A 752 -29.57 58.08 -65.46
C PRO A 752 -29.99 58.23 -66.93
N SER A 753 -29.03 58.38 -67.83
CA SER A 753 -29.26 58.44 -69.27
C SER A 753 -29.69 57.08 -69.83
N THR A 754 -30.86 57.01 -70.45
CA THR A 754 -31.29 55.85 -71.25
C THR A 754 -30.59 55.85 -72.61
N GLN A 755 -30.16 54.67 -73.08
CA GLN A 755 -29.73 54.51 -74.47
C GLN A 755 -30.12 53.15 -75.05
N GLY A 756 -30.85 53.20 -76.17
CA GLY A 756 -30.78 52.23 -77.27
C GLY A 756 -31.13 50.77 -76.99
N SER A 757 -32.41 50.41 -77.11
CA SER A 757 -32.77 49.05 -77.50
C SER A 757 -32.57 48.84 -79.01
N LYS A 758 -32.12 47.65 -79.41
CA LYS A 758 -32.37 47.08 -80.75
C LYS A 758 -32.65 45.59 -80.62
N MET A 759 -33.86 45.18 -81.03
CA MET A 759 -34.20 43.78 -81.22
C MET A 759 -33.71 43.31 -82.59
N GLY A 760 -32.89 42.26 -82.60
CA GLY A 760 -32.67 41.38 -83.75
C GLY A 760 -33.31 40.02 -83.44
N LYS A 761 -33.89 39.38 -84.45
CA LYS A 761 -34.56 38.06 -84.33
C LYS A 761 -33.67 36.95 -84.91
N SER A 762 -34.18 35.72 -84.80
CA SER A 762 -33.76 34.49 -85.49
C SER A 762 -32.39 33.85 -85.14
N ASP A 763 -32.48 32.85 -84.25
CA ASP A 763 -32.31 31.42 -84.57
C ASP A 763 -31.01 30.63 -84.25
N VAL A 764 -31.27 29.44 -83.67
CA VAL A 764 -30.47 28.20 -83.54
C VAL A 764 -29.10 28.28 -82.82
N GLY A 765 -28.93 27.51 -81.71
CA GLY A 765 -27.57 27.29 -81.19
C GLY A 765 -27.30 26.62 -79.82
N GLY A 766 -28.18 25.77 -79.26
CA GLY A 766 -27.80 24.87 -78.13
C GLY A 766 -27.63 25.47 -76.73
N GLY A 767 -27.37 24.61 -75.73
CA GLY A 767 -26.87 25.02 -74.40
C GLY A 767 -27.84 24.98 -73.19
N SER A 768 -28.24 23.77 -72.78
CA SER A 768 -28.46 23.37 -71.38
C SER A 768 -29.16 24.30 -70.37
N LYS A 769 -30.41 23.98 -70.02
CA LYS A 769 -30.95 24.17 -68.66
C LYS A 769 -31.67 22.91 -68.17
N MET A 770 -31.35 22.47 -66.96
CA MET A 770 -32.22 21.58 -66.19
C MET A 770 -33.41 22.37 -65.61
N PRO A 771 -34.58 21.73 -65.49
CA PRO A 771 -35.54 22.02 -64.45
C PRO A 771 -35.75 20.80 -63.52
N SER A 772 -35.90 21.04 -62.22
CA SER A 772 -36.60 20.14 -61.30
C SER A 772 -38.12 20.20 -61.58
N PRO A 773 -39.00 19.36 -60.98
CA PRO A 773 -38.78 18.29 -59.98
C PRO A 773 -39.51 16.96 -60.29
N GLY A 774 -39.49 15.98 -59.37
CA GLY A 774 -40.61 15.02 -59.23
C GLY A 774 -40.29 13.56 -58.92
N PHE A 775 -40.60 13.15 -57.68
CA PHE A 775 -41.20 11.86 -57.23
C PHE A 775 -40.98 10.52 -57.99
N SER A 776 -40.66 9.48 -57.20
CA SER A 776 -41.09 8.05 -57.37
C SER A 776 -40.44 7.22 -58.52
N VAL A 777 -40.43 5.87 -58.55
CA VAL A 777 -40.59 4.79 -57.52
C VAL A 777 -40.05 3.46 -58.11
N LEU A 778 -39.42 2.63 -57.27
CA LEU A 778 -39.13 1.18 -57.41
C LEU A 778 -38.27 0.61 -58.59
N ASP A 779 -37.71 -0.57 -58.27
CA ASP A 779 -37.31 -1.73 -59.09
C ASP A 779 -36.27 -1.66 -60.23
N GLY A 780 -35.45 -2.74 -60.31
CA GLY A 780 -34.90 -3.23 -61.59
C GLY A 780 -33.41 -3.57 -61.65
N ALA A 781 -33.02 -4.75 -61.16
CA ALA A 781 -31.91 -5.63 -61.61
C ALA A 781 -30.54 -5.06 -62.09
N GLY A 782 -29.44 -5.70 -61.64
CA GLY A 782 -28.16 -5.75 -62.38
C GLY A 782 -28.17 -6.87 -63.44
N PRO A 783 -27.02 -7.42 -63.90
CA PRO A 783 -25.61 -7.11 -63.55
C PRO A 783 -24.71 -6.86 -64.80
N GLY A 784 -23.38 -6.68 -64.64
CA GLY A 784 -22.48 -6.81 -65.80
C GLY A 784 -20.99 -6.44 -65.65
N VAL A 785 -20.11 -7.46 -65.68
CA VAL A 785 -18.81 -7.53 -66.40
C VAL A 785 -17.74 -6.41 -66.20
N LYS A 786 -16.68 -6.77 -65.46
CA LYS A 786 -15.28 -6.32 -65.72
C LYS A 786 -14.68 -7.22 -66.83
N PRO A 787 -13.66 -6.82 -67.65
CA PRO A 787 -12.24 -6.97 -67.20
C PRO A 787 -11.13 -6.07 -67.86
N GLY A 788 -10.08 -5.79 -67.07
CA GLY A 788 -8.67 -5.67 -67.54
C GLY A 788 -8.18 -4.34 -68.16
N ALA A 789 -6.87 -4.11 -68.34
CA ALA A 789 -5.66 -4.74 -67.75
C ALA A 789 -4.36 -3.97 -68.12
N LYS A 790 -3.28 -4.10 -67.31
CA LYS A 790 -1.84 -3.79 -67.61
C LYS A 790 -1.44 -2.30 -67.80
N SER A 791 -0.17 -1.85 -67.67
CA SER A 791 1.05 -2.30 -66.93
C SER A 791 2.18 -1.23 -67.04
N SER A 792 3.32 -1.40 -66.32
CA SER A 792 4.65 -0.71 -66.47
C SER A 792 4.69 0.82 -66.16
N ALA A 793 5.54 1.34 -65.24
CA ALA A 793 7.02 1.46 -65.19
C ALA A 793 7.51 2.79 -65.84
N ASP A 794 8.54 3.52 -65.36
CA ASP A 794 9.52 3.34 -64.26
C ASP A 794 10.01 4.69 -63.67
N ASP A 795 10.76 4.62 -62.55
CA ASP A 795 11.72 5.58 -61.94
C ASP A 795 11.60 7.12 -62.11
N THR A 796 11.56 7.85 -60.99
CA THR A 796 12.73 8.65 -60.48
C THR A 796 12.45 9.30 -59.10
N GLU A 797 13.52 9.75 -58.43
CA GLU A 797 13.54 10.16 -57.01
C GLU A 797 12.68 11.40 -56.65
N ARG A 798 11.98 11.34 -55.50
CA ARG A 798 12.03 12.42 -54.50
C ARG A 798 11.49 12.07 -53.11
N VAL A 799 12.10 12.72 -52.11
CA VAL A 799 11.77 12.80 -50.68
C VAL A 799 10.25 12.93 -50.42
N ILE A 800 9.73 12.13 -49.49
CA ILE A 800 8.33 12.18 -49.01
C ILE A 800 8.30 12.43 -47.48
N PRO A 801 7.57 13.45 -46.98
CA PRO A 801 7.33 13.67 -45.55
C PRO A 801 6.11 12.88 -45.03
N ALA A 802 5.89 12.96 -43.71
CA ALA A 802 4.92 12.13 -42.99
C ALA A 802 3.42 12.43 -43.24
N LYS A 803 2.59 11.51 -42.70
CA LYS A 803 1.11 11.45 -42.62
C LYS A 803 0.40 10.83 -43.83
N ASP A 804 -0.37 9.77 -43.56
CA ASP A 804 -1.82 9.94 -43.50
C ASP A 804 -2.44 9.04 -42.42
N SER A 805 -3.44 9.54 -41.70
CA SER A 805 -4.08 8.83 -40.58
C SER A 805 -5.58 8.72 -40.83
N LYS A 806 -6.08 7.48 -41.03
CA LYS A 806 -7.53 7.23 -41.17
C LYS A 806 -8.05 6.30 -40.08
N THR A 807 -8.51 6.95 -39.02
CA THR A 807 -9.79 6.67 -38.35
C THR A 807 -10.49 5.36 -38.73
N TYR A 808 -10.34 4.34 -37.89
CA TYR A 808 -11.37 3.31 -37.75
C TYR A 808 -12.29 3.63 -36.57
N ASN A 809 -13.58 3.37 -36.77
CA ASN A 809 -14.66 3.73 -35.86
C ASN A 809 -15.20 2.47 -35.18
N THR A 810 -15.04 2.35 -33.86
CA THR A 810 -15.50 1.21 -33.07
C THR A 810 -16.53 1.65 -32.03
N ARG A 811 -17.81 1.67 -32.42
CA ARG A 811 -18.93 1.94 -31.51
C ARG A 811 -19.89 0.75 -31.41
N SER A 812 -19.86 0.09 -30.25
CA SER A 812 -20.98 -0.63 -29.60
C SER A 812 -22.00 -1.38 -30.47
N ARG A 813 -21.91 -2.72 -30.48
CA ARG A 813 -23.04 -3.66 -30.27
C ARG A 813 -22.44 -5.07 -30.04
N GLY A 814 -22.99 -5.94 -29.18
CA GLY A 814 -24.28 -5.88 -28.50
C GLY A 814 -25.29 -6.79 -29.21
N SER A 815 -25.23 -8.08 -28.89
CA SER A 815 -26.18 -9.09 -29.40
C SER A 815 -27.45 -9.11 -28.53
N ALA A 816 -28.59 -9.39 -29.14
CA ALA A 816 -29.89 -9.44 -28.46
C ALA A 816 -30.67 -10.71 -28.85
N GLY A 817 -31.33 -11.32 -27.86
CA GLY A 817 -32.40 -12.31 -28.08
C GLY A 817 -33.77 -11.64 -28.17
N HIS A 818 -34.72 -12.27 -28.86
CA HIS A 818 -36.03 -11.67 -29.18
C HIS A 818 -37.05 -11.71 -28.02
N GLY A 819 -37.96 -10.74 -28.04
CA GLY A 819 -39.21 -10.65 -27.25
C GLY A 819 -40.07 -9.51 -27.82
N GLU A 820 -41.39 -9.67 -27.89
CA GLU A 820 -42.26 -8.90 -28.80
C GLU A 820 -42.97 -7.66 -28.20
N MET A 821 -43.70 -6.94 -29.07
CA MET A 821 -44.31 -5.62 -28.90
C MET A 821 -45.57 -5.56 -28.04
N GLU A 822 -45.84 -4.37 -27.48
CA GLU A 822 -47.12 -3.62 -27.29
C GLU A 822 -47.05 -2.74 -26.02
N GLY A 823 -47.72 -1.59 -25.85
CA GLY A 823 -48.49 -0.76 -26.80
C GLY A 823 -49.18 0.48 -26.15
N TYR A 824 -48.95 1.68 -26.71
CA TYR A 824 -49.80 2.90 -26.70
C TYR A 824 -50.20 3.69 -25.42
N ASN A 825 -50.44 5.01 -25.64
CA ASN A 825 -51.28 5.99 -24.90
C ASN A 825 -50.93 6.65 -23.53
N ARG A 826 -50.47 7.92 -23.60
CA ARG A 826 -51.18 9.16 -23.17
C ARG A 826 -52.15 9.15 -21.96
N LYS A 827 -51.86 9.95 -20.90
CA LYS A 827 -52.50 11.25 -20.48
C LYS A 827 -52.63 11.47 -18.94
N ARG A 828 -52.44 12.74 -18.52
CA ARG A 828 -52.91 13.44 -17.29
C ARG A 828 -52.43 12.87 -15.92
N SER A 829 -51.86 13.60 -14.94
CA SER A 829 -51.91 15.00 -14.45
C SER A 829 -52.96 15.28 -13.36
N VAL A 830 -52.58 16.11 -12.36
CA VAL A 830 -53.43 16.84 -11.38
C VAL A 830 -54.00 15.98 -10.23
N ASP A 831 -54.07 16.36 -8.93
CA ASP A 831 -53.44 17.36 -8.00
C ASP A 831 -54.07 17.12 -6.59
N THR A 832 -53.71 17.62 -5.38
CA THR A 832 -52.63 18.44 -4.75
C THR A 832 -52.74 18.27 -3.19
N GLU A 833 -52.06 19.13 -2.38
CA GLU A 833 -52.44 19.57 -0.99
C GLU A 833 -52.02 18.72 0.24
N THR A 834 -51.80 19.29 1.45
CA THR A 834 -50.96 20.46 1.90
C THR A 834 -50.81 20.50 3.44
N GLY A 835 -49.81 21.25 3.97
CA GLY A 835 -49.73 21.72 5.38
C GLY A 835 -48.56 21.10 6.18
N SER A 836 -47.51 21.79 6.69
CA SER A 836 -47.14 23.22 6.90
C SER A 836 -47.36 23.81 8.32
N TRP A 837 -46.58 24.86 8.63
CA TRP A 837 -46.40 25.64 9.90
C TRP A 837 -45.47 25.04 11.00
N SER A 838 -44.61 25.80 11.70
CA SER A 838 -44.03 27.15 11.44
C SER A 838 -42.89 27.53 12.43
N ALA A 839 -41.85 28.23 11.92
CA ALA A 839 -40.90 29.23 12.51
C ALA A 839 -40.85 29.52 14.04
N SER A 840 -39.73 29.99 14.66
CA SER A 840 -39.11 31.32 14.37
C SER A 840 -37.84 31.68 15.20
N LYS A 841 -36.95 32.53 14.63
CA LYS A 841 -36.00 33.52 15.26
C LYS A 841 -34.87 32.99 16.18
N ALA A 842 -33.58 33.39 16.12
CA ALA A 842 -32.76 34.42 15.44
C ALA A 842 -32.51 35.79 16.15
N ASN A 843 -31.23 36.07 16.45
CA ASN A 843 -30.57 37.40 16.59
C ASN A 843 -29.04 37.22 16.81
N ALA A 844 -28.10 38.09 16.44
CA ALA A 844 -27.93 39.00 15.28
C ALA A 844 -26.57 39.75 15.37
N ARG A 845 -26.15 40.37 14.24
CA ARG A 845 -24.96 41.28 14.06
C ARG A 845 -23.62 40.49 14.00
N SER A 846 -22.50 40.98 13.46
CA SER A 846 -22.08 42.26 12.81
C SER A 846 -20.73 42.04 12.08
N LEU A 847 -20.18 42.84 11.14
CA LEU A 847 -20.55 43.95 10.22
C LEU A 847 -19.26 44.21 9.36
N SER A 848 -19.20 44.76 8.13
CA SER A 848 -20.20 45.24 7.15
C SER A 848 -19.56 45.53 5.78
N LYS A 849 -20.39 45.65 4.72
CA LYS A 849 -20.11 46.23 3.37
C LYS A 849 -19.35 45.32 2.38
N ALA A 850 -19.62 45.37 1.07
CA ALA A 850 -20.38 46.37 0.29
C ALA A 850 -21.38 45.77 -0.75
N LYS A 851 -22.50 46.50 -0.92
CA LYS A 851 -23.55 46.50 -1.97
C LYS A 851 -23.70 45.34 -2.98
N VAL A 852 -24.95 44.89 -3.10
CA VAL A 852 -25.54 43.94 -4.08
C VAL A 852 -26.58 44.66 -4.94
N ALA A 853 -26.86 44.19 -6.17
CA ALA A 853 -28.10 44.49 -6.91
C ALA A 853 -28.38 43.49 -8.06
N ASP A 854 -29.30 42.53 -7.83
CA ASP A 854 -30.14 41.84 -8.83
C ASP A 854 -31.16 40.93 -8.08
N PRO A 855 -32.30 40.48 -8.65
CA PRO A 855 -33.10 40.95 -9.79
C PRO A 855 -34.41 41.65 -9.27
N ALA A 856 -35.69 41.40 -9.59
CA ALA A 856 -36.43 40.46 -10.47
C ALA A 856 -37.90 40.89 -10.73
N MET A 857 -38.51 40.30 -11.78
CA MET A 857 -39.95 40.00 -12.06
C MET A 857 -41.07 40.97 -11.61
N ILE A 858 -41.84 41.55 -12.55
CA ILE A 858 -43.06 41.00 -13.23
C ILE A 858 -44.29 40.85 -12.31
N GLY A 859 -45.36 41.55 -12.69
CA GLY A 859 -46.75 41.35 -12.26
C GLY A 859 -47.70 42.00 -13.27
N ALA A 860 -48.81 41.34 -13.59
CA ALA A 860 -49.87 41.82 -14.48
C ALA A 860 -50.90 42.69 -13.68
N ASP A 861 -52.01 43.22 -14.20
CA ASP A 861 -52.87 42.72 -15.28
C ASP A 861 -53.88 43.77 -15.84
N GLU A 862 -54.73 43.31 -16.77
CA GLU A 862 -56.02 43.88 -17.24
C GLU A 862 -56.11 45.26 -17.97
N ALA A 863 -56.31 45.13 -19.28
CA ALA A 863 -57.30 45.80 -20.15
C ALA A 863 -58.04 47.11 -19.75
N VAL A 864 -58.04 48.08 -20.68
CA VAL A 864 -59.25 48.62 -21.35
C VAL A 864 -58.85 49.30 -22.67
N GLY A 865 -59.74 49.33 -23.67
CA GLY A 865 -59.42 49.76 -25.04
C GLY A 865 -59.38 51.29 -25.26
N GLY A 866 -58.49 51.74 -26.15
CA GLY A 866 -58.42 53.12 -26.66
C GLY A 866 -57.84 53.16 -28.08
N VAL A 867 -58.49 53.86 -29.01
CA VAL A 867 -58.21 53.80 -30.46
C VAL A 867 -57.59 55.11 -30.98
N ARG A 868 -56.69 54.97 -31.97
CA ARG A 868 -56.02 56.00 -32.80
C ARG A 868 -54.89 56.83 -32.15
N GLY A 869 -53.67 56.49 -32.55
CA GLY A 869 -52.57 57.43 -32.79
C GLY A 869 -51.94 57.09 -34.15
N SER A 870 -51.63 58.08 -34.99
CA SER A 870 -51.15 57.86 -36.37
C SER A 870 -49.63 57.70 -36.45
N ILE A 871 -49.16 56.59 -37.01
CA ILE A 871 -47.75 56.39 -37.39
C ILE A 871 -47.38 57.35 -38.53
N SER A 872 -46.16 57.88 -38.52
CA SER A 872 -45.72 58.88 -39.52
C SER A 872 -45.37 58.24 -40.87
N LEU A 873 -45.55 58.98 -41.97
CA LEU A 873 -45.22 58.50 -43.32
C LEU A 873 -43.71 58.24 -43.50
N SER A 874 -42.86 58.83 -42.65
CA SER A 874 -41.42 58.56 -42.54
C SER A 874 -41.08 57.17 -42.00
N GLU A 875 -41.91 56.59 -41.14
CA GLU A 875 -41.68 55.25 -40.57
C GLU A 875 -42.12 54.14 -41.54
N ALA A 876 -43.05 54.44 -42.44
CA ALA A 876 -43.59 53.49 -43.42
C ALA A 876 -42.65 53.16 -44.60
N LEU A 877 -41.52 53.86 -44.75
CA LEU A 877 -40.62 53.75 -45.91
C LEU A 877 -39.19 53.30 -45.60
N SER A 878 -38.92 52.87 -44.37
CA SER A 878 -37.63 52.24 -44.03
C SER A 878 -37.75 50.72 -44.19
N PRO A 879 -37.05 50.07 -45.15
CA PRO A 879 -37.09 48.62 -45.28
C PRO A 879 -36.40 47.99 -44.08
N ARG A 880 -37.20 47.43 -43.15
CA ARG A 880 -36.72 46.50 -42.13
C ARG A 880 -36.29 45.19 -42.81
N ALA A 881 -35.10 45.21 -43.40
CA ALA A 881 -34.34 43.98 -43.56
C ALA A 881 -34.19 43.31 -42.19
N PRO A 882 -34.16 41.96 -42.10
CA PRO A 882 -33.75 41.30 -40.87
C PRO A 882 -32.35 41.78 -40.47
N ASN A 883 -32.05 41.83 -39.16
CA ASN A 883 -30.71 42.11 -38.64
C ASN A 883 -29.78 40.92 -38.95
N TYR A 884 -29.43 40.77 -40.23
CA TYR A 884 -28.47 39.80 -40.73
C TYR A 884 -27.07 40.31 -40.39
N ASN A 885 -26.46 39.74 -39.36
CA ASN A 885 -25.05 39.95 -39.11
C ASN A 885 -24.27 39.01 -40.07
N PRO A 886 -23.51 39.52 -41.05
CA PRO A 886 -22.77 38.66 -41.98
C PRO A 886 -21.61 37.90 -41.31
N LEU A 887 -21.30 38.19 -40.04
CA LEU A 887 -20.42 37.35 -39.22
C LEU A 887 -21.04 35.98 -38.88
N TRP A 888 -22.37 35.79 -39.05
CA TRP A 888 -23.03 34.49 -38.89
C TRP A 888 -22.76 33.52 -40.05
N ASP A 889 -22.22 34.00 -41.18
CA ASP A 889 -21.77 33.15 -42.30
C ASP A 889 -20.36 32.55 -42.08
N LEU A 890 -19.67 32.96 -41.01
CA LEU A 890 -18.34 32.48 -40.69
C LEU A 890 -18.40 31.12 -39.97
N PRO A 891 -17.36 30.28 -40.08
CA PRO A 891 -17.19 29.15 -39.17
C PRO A 891 -17.16 29.66 -37.71
N PRO A 892 -17.60 28.84 -36.73
CA PRO A 892 -17.56 29.23 -35.32
C PRO A 892 -16.13 29.60 -34.89
N GLU A 893 -16.02 30.56 -33.98
CA GLU A 893 -14.73 30.96 -33.43
C GLU A 893 -14.01 29.74 -32.82
N PRO A 894 -12.72 29.49 -33.14
CA PRO A 894 -12.01 28.36 -32.58
C PRO A 894 -11.91 28.51 -31.06
N THR A 895 -12.24 27.45 -30.32
CA THR A 895 -12.16 27.44 -28.86
C THR A 895 -10.69 27.50 -28.43
N LYS A 896 -10.36 28.43 -27.52
CA LYS A 896 -9.01 28.53 -26.95
C LYS A 896 -8.73 27.28 -26.11
N PRO A 897 -7.71 26.45 -26.43
CA PRO A 897 -7.25 25.40 -25.55
C PRO A 897 -6.44 26.01 -24.40
N GLN A 898 -6.54 25.39 -23.23
CA GLN A 898 -5.76 25.73 -22.05
C GLN A 898 -4.26 25.53 -22.32
N SER A 899 -3.44 26.53 -22.01
CA SER A 899 -1.98 26.40 -22.11
C SER A 899 -1.39 25.62 -20.93
N HIS A 900 -0.15 25.14 -21.09
CA HIS A 900 0.58 24.42 -20.04
C HIS A 900 0.54 25.14 -18.69
N LYS A 901 0.91 26.43 -18.68
CA LYS A 901 0.88 27.25 -17.47
C LYS A 901 -0.52 27.30 -16.84
N GLU A 902 -1.55 27.54 -17.64
CA GLU A 902 -2.94 27.63 -17.16
C GLU A 902 -3.48 26.29 -16.64
N PHE A 903 -2.97 25.16 -17.14
CA PHE A 903 -3.32 23.83 -16.64
C PHE A 903 -2.60 23.49 -15.34
N VAL A 904 -1.32 23.84 -15.23
CA VAL A 904 -0.54 23.63 -14.00
C VAL A 904 -1.09 24.51 -12.87
N GLU A 905 -1.41 25.78 -13.15
CA GLU A 905 -2.05 26.67 -12.16
C GLU A 905 -3.42 26.15 -11.72
N GLU A 906 -4.29 25.73 -12.66
CA GLU A 906 -5.61 25.13 -12.30
C GLU A 906 -5.47 23.82 -11.52
N LYS A 907 -4.52 22.94 -11.88
CA LYS A 907 -4.29 21.68 -11.19
C LYS A 907 -3.80 21.90 -9.75
N ILE A 908 -2.82 22.79 -9.55
CA ILE A 908 -2.28 23.10 -8.21
C ILE A 908 -3.39 23.66 -7.31
N GLU A 909 -4.20 24.60 -7.79
CA GLU A 909 -5.28 25.22 -7.00
C GLU A 909 -6.46 24.25 -6.77
N GLY A 910 -6.93 23.58 -7.82
CA GLY A 910 -8.12 22.71 -7.78
C GLY A 910 -7.90 21.41 -7.00
N GLU A 911 -6.78 20.72 -7.25
CA GLU A 911 -6.45 19.47 -6.55
C GLU A 911 -5.73 19.70 -5.21
N ARG A 912 -5.28 20.95 -4.93
CA ARG A 912 -4.50 21.35 -3.73
C ARG A 912 -3.15 20.64 -3.62
N ILE A 913 -2.42 20.55 -4.72
CA ILE A 913 -1.13 19.83 -4.81
C ILE A 913 -0.01 20.61 -4.09
N PRO A 914 0.65 20.03 -3.06
CA PRO A 914 1.79 20.67 -2.40
C PRO A 914 3.05 20.69 -3.29
N PRO A 915 4.00 21.63 -3.08
CA PRO A 915 5.25 21.67 -3.83
C PRO A 915 6.04 20.35 -3.78
N GLY A 916 6.30 19.78 -4.95
CA GLY A 916 7.01 18.50 -5.12
C GLY A 916 6.08 17.31 -5.39
N PHE A 917 4.80 17.38 -5.02
CA PHE A 917 3.80 16.36 -5.35
C PHE A 917 3.32 16.50 -6.79
N VAL A 918 2.98 15.38 -7.44
CA VAL A 918 2.50 15.33 -8.83
C VAL A 918 0.99 15.04 -8.87
N ASP A 919 0.52 14.25 -7.91
CA ASP A 919 -0.89 13.97 -7.64
C ASP A 919 -1.05 13.57 -6.16
N ILE A 920 -2.30 13.45 -5.72
CA ILE A 920 -2.64 12.81 -4.44
C ILE A 920 -3.76 11.81 -4.75
N MET A 921 -3.35 10.55 -5.01
CA MET A 921 -4.22 9.48 -5.52
C MET A 921 -5.29 9.04 -4.51
N ASP A 922 -4.93 8.96 -3.23
CA ASP A 922 -5.87 8.66 -2.15
C ASP A 922 -5.72 9.69 -1.03
N LYS A 923 -6.67 10.63 -1.01
CA LYS A 923 -6.71 11.78 -0.10
C LYS A 923 -7.19 11.45 1.31
N ARG A 924 -7.56 10.19 1.58
CA ARG A 924 -8.02 9.76 2.91
C ARG A 924 -6.85 9.72 3.90
N TYR A 925 -7.20 9.53 5.17
CA TYR A 925 -6.31 8.96 6.19
C TYR A 925 -7.14 8.12 7.14
N ILE A 926 -6.81 6.83 7.27
CA ILE A 926 -7.69 5.85 7.94
C ILE A 926 -7.30 5.56 9.41
N LEU A 927 -6.74 6.55 10.12
CA LEU A 927 -6.25 6.45 11.51
C LEU A 927 -4.93 5.66 11.69
N ARG A 928 -4.19 5.48 10.59
CA ARG A 928 -2.98 4.65 10.42
C ARG A 928 -1.74 4.99 11.30
N PRO A 929 -0.99 3.99 11.81
CA PRO A 929 0.12 4.18 12.76
C PRO A 929 1.53 4.36 12.18
N GLU A 930 1.80 3.95 10.94
CA GLU A 930 3.14 3.59 10.43
C GLU A 930 4.16 4.75 10.53
N ALA A 931 3.69 5.99 10.34
CA ALA A 931 4.49 7.19 10.53
C ALA A 931 4.82 7.49 12.02
N ILE A 932 3.89 7.25 12.96
CA ILE A 932 4.14 7.45 14.40
C ILE A 932 4.91 6.28 15.02
N GLU A 933 4.78 5.06 14.50
CA GLU A 933 5.68 3.93 14.79
C GLU A 933 7.14 4.34 14.53
N SER A 934 7.45 4.77 13.31
CA SER A 934 8.82 5.17 12.94
C SER A 934 9.35 6.33 13.78
N VAL A 935 8.52 7.33 14.12
CA VAL A 935 8.89 8.42 15.03
C VAL A 935 9.16 7.91 16.45
N TRP A 936 8.40 6.93 16.94
CA TRP A 936 8.64 6.27 18.23
C TRP A 936 9.96 5.48 18.22
N TYR A 937 10.19 4.64 17.21
CA TYR A 937 11.45 3.94 17.04
C TYR A 937 12.63 4.92 16.96
N MET A 938 12.52 6.02 16.21
CA MET A 938 13.59 7.03 16.16
C MET A 938 13.88 7.65 17.53
N TYR A 939 12.86 8.05 18.29
CA TYR A 939 13.06 8.54 19.66
C TYR A 939 13.77 7.51 20.54
N ARG A 940 13.29 6.26 20.53
CA ARG A 940 13.83 5.15 21.33
C ARG A 940 15.26 4.76 20.91
N ILE A 941 15.61 4.81 19.63
CA ILE A 941 16.90 4.38 19.08
C ILE A 941 17.98 5.48 19.17
N THR A 942 17.59 6.75 18.99
CA THR A 942 18.53 7.90 18.97
C THR A 942 18.66 8.59 20.32
N GLY A 943 17.57 8.66 21.10
CA GLY A 943 17.46 9.49 22.29
C GLY A 943 17.12 10.96 22.02
N ASP A 944 17.00 11.38 20.75
CA ASP A 944 16.81 12.79 20.38
C ASP A 944 15.35 13.25 20.63
N PRO A 945 15.12 14.26 21.49
CA PRO A 945 13.79 14.78 21.78
C PRO A 945 13.10 15.44 20.57
N ILE A 946 13.79 15.73 19.46
CA ILE A 946 13.13 16.28 18.27
C ILE A 946 12.01 15.36 17.75
N TRP A 947 12.15 14.04 17.93
CA TRP A 947 11.14 13.07 17.56
C TRP A 947 9.87 13.18 18.43
N GLN A 948 10.00 13.54 19.70
CA GLN A 948 8.85 13.89 20.56
C GLN A 948 8.19 15.21 20.15
N GLU A 949 8.92 16.16 19.54
CA GLU A 949 8.32 17.40 19.00
C GLU A 949 7.68 17.19 17.61
N LYS A 950 8.24 16.32 16.77
CA LYS A 950 7.63 15.88 15.51
C LYS A 950 6.32 15.12 15.78
N GLY A 951 6.38 14.09 16.63
CA GLY A 951 5.21 13.32 17.03
C GLY A 951 4.15 14.15 17.76
N TRP A 952 4.50 15.24 18.45
CA TRP A 952 3.48 16.09 19.07
C TRP A 952 2.72 16.94 18.05
N ARG A 953 3.37 17.40 16.99
CA ARG A 953 2.68 18.14 15.91
C ARG A 953 1.79 17.22 15.09
N MET A 954 2.23 15.98 14.85
CA MET A 954 1.38 14.92 14.28
C MET A 954 0.18 14.64 15.19
N TRP A 955 0.38 14.54 16.50
CA TRP A 955 -0.71 14.35 17.48
C TRP A 955 -1.74 15.48 17.42
N GLU A 956 -1.29 16.73 17.44
CA GLU A 956 -2.17 17.91 17.39
C GLU A 956 -3.01 17.94 16.09
N ALA A 957 -2.39 17.64 14.94
CA ALA A 957 -3.08 17.53 13.65
C ALA A 957 -4.09 16.37 13.61
N VAL A 958 -3.66 15.15 13.96
CA VAL A 958 -4.51 13.94 13.98
C VAL A 958 -5.71 14.12 14.90
N VAL A 959 -5.52 14.66 16.11
CA VAL A 959 -6.63 14.88 17.06
C VAL A 959 -7.56 16.01 16.61
N ALA A 960 -7.04 17.06 15.95
CA ALA A 960 -7.88 18.13 15.41
C ALA A 960 -8.75 17.65 14.24
N ALA A 961 -8.21 16.79 13.36
CA ALA A 961 -8.91 16.28 12.20
C ALA A 961 -9.93 15.17 12.53
N THR A 962 -9.56 14.21 13.39
CA THR A 962 -10.29 12.92 13.53
C THR A 962 -11.36 12.90 14.62
N ARG A 963 -11.31 13.81 15.61
CA ARG A 963 -12.14 13.71 16.82
C ARG A 963 -13.63 14.01 16.53
N THR A 964 -14.49 12.99 16.56
CA THR A 964 -15.95 13.13 16.42
C THR A 964 -16.61 13.58 17.74
N LYS A 965 -17.93 13.41 17.89
CA LYS A 965 -18.62 13.58 19.18
C LYS A 965 -18.23 12.49 20.18
N GLU A 966 -18.45 11.21 19.85
CA GLU A 966 -18.24 10.10 20.80
C GLU A 966 -16.86 9.43 20.64
N GLY A 967 -16.32 9.31 19.42
CA GLY A 967 -15.04 8.61 19.13
C GLY A 967 -14.07 9.40 18.23
N HIS A 968 -13.25 8.68 17.45
CA HIS A 968 -12.40 9.25 16.39
C HIS A 968 -12.76 8.58 15.07
N SER A 969 -12.72 9.32 13.95
CA SER A 969 -13.02 8.80 12.62
C SER A 969 -11.86 9.01 11.67
N ALA A 970 -11.64 8.02 10.80
CA ALA A 970 -10.97 8.18 9.51
C ALA A 970 -11.53 9.39 8.73
N VAL A 971 -10.70 10.04 7.93
CA VAL A 971 -10.99 11.31 7.24
C VAL A 971 -10.96 11.17 5.71
N GLU A 972 -11.64 12.07 5.00
CA GLU A 972 -11.93 11.94 3.57
C GLU A 972 -10.92 12.65 2.65
N ASP A 973 -10.54 13.90 2.97
CA ASP A 973 -9.57 14.68 2.19
C ASP A 973 -8.59 15.48 3.06
N VAL A 974 -7.43 14.89 3.35
CA VAL A 974 -6.33 15.51 4.13
C VAL A 974 -5.78 16.81 3.51
N THR A 975 -6.07 17.11 2.23
CA THR A 975 -5.67 18.37 1.60
C THR A 975 -6.48 19.58 2.12
N LEU A 976 -7.60 19.34 2.82
CA LEU A 976 -8.41 20.36 3.46
C LEU A 976 -8.03 20.53 4.95
N PRO A 977 -7.97 21.76 5.50
CA PRO A 977 -7.80 22.00 6.95
C PRO A 977 -8.92 21.45 7.86
N SER A 978 -10.00 20.95 7.26
CA SER A 978 -11.11 20.26 7.93
C SER A 978 -11.52 19.09 7.01
N PRO A 979 -10.85 17.93 7.12
CA PRO A 979 -10.80 16.91 6.06
C PRO A 979 -12.03 15.99 5.96
N GLY A 980 -13.14 16.32 6.63
CA GLY A 980 -14.32 15.45 6.68
C GLY A 980 -14.11 14.17 7.51
N TRP A 981 -15.18 13.38 7.69
CA TRP A 981 -15.14 12.11 8.40
C TRP A 981 -15.86 11.03 7.61
N THR A 982 -15.23 9.86 7.45
CA THR A 982 -15.82 8.73 6.72
C THR A 982 -16.66 7.78 7.60
N ASN A 983 -16.82 8.10 8.89
CA ASN A 983 -17.56 7.32 9.89
C ASN A 983 -16.98 5.92 10.20
N ASN A 984 -15.65 5.77 10.21
CA ASN A 984 -14.99 4.51 10.57
C ASN A 984 -13.94 4.72 11.67
N MET A 985 -13.89 3.83 12.66
CA MET A 985 -12.80 3.76 13.65
C MET A 985 -12.20 2.36 13.61
N GLU A 986 -11.15 2.20 12.79
CA GLU A 986 -10.42 0.94 12.61
C GLU A 986 -9.75 0.49 13.93
N SER A 987 -9.61 -0.81 14.19
CA SER A 987 -9.15 -1.34 15.49
C SER A 987 -7.73 -0.86 15.87
N PHE A 988 -6.83 -0.79 14.89
CA PHE A 988 -5.46 -0.27 15.04
C PHE A 988 -5.38 1.18 15.50
N TRP A 989 -6.45 1.96 15.45
CA TRP A 989 -6.46 3.28 16.08
C TRP A 989 -6.12 3.20 17.57
N ILE A 990 -6.67 2.22 18.29
CA ILE A 990 -6.38 1.99 19.72
C ILE A 990 -5.17 1.09 19.89
N ALA A 991 -5.08 0.00 19.13
CA ALA A 991 -3.99 -0.97 19.29
C ALA A 991 -2.62 -0.45 18.84
N GLU A 992 -2.55 0.44 17.85
CA GLU A 992 -1.28 0.89 17.29
C GLU A 992 -1.09 2.39 17.42
N THR A 993 -1.94 3.20 16.78
CA THR A 993 -1.68 4.64 16.63
C THR A 993 -1.65 5.34 17.99
N LEU A 994 -2.66 5.08 18.84
CA LEU A 994 -2.68 5.56 20.21
C LEU A 994 -1.62 4.89 21.11
N LYS A 995 -1.24 3.63 20.84
CA LYS A 995 -0.16 2.92 21.56
C LYS A 995 1.19 3.59 21.29
N TYR A 996 1.57 3.85 20.05
CA TYR A 996 2.81 4.52 19.68
C TYR A 996 2.86 5.98 20.16
N PHE A 997 1.76 6.75 20.01
CA PHE A 997 1.67 8.09 20.61
C PHE A 997 1.86 8.06 22.14
N TYR A 998 1.38 7.03 22.82
CA TYR A 998 1.56 6.87 24.27
C TYR A 998 3.01 6.49 24.61
N LEU A 999 3.55 5.45 23.96
CA LEU A 999 4.91 4.95 24.18
C LEU A 999 6.01 5.98 23.85
N LEU A 1000 5.72 6.97 22.99
CA LEU A 1000 6.57 8.13 22.72
C LEU A 1000 6.70 9.09 23.92
N TYR A 1001 5.72 9.14 24.84
CA TYR A 1001 5.74 9.98 26.04
C TYR A 1001 5.79 9.20 27.36
N THR A 1002 5.75 7.86 27.34
CA THR A 1002 6.12 7.04 28.51
C THR A 1002 7.57 7.27 28.93
N THR A 1003 7.93 6.79 30.13
CA THR A 1003 9.34 6.62 30.48
C THR A 1003 9.95 5.43 29.69
N PRO A 1004 11.26 5.44 29.35
CA PRO A 1004 11.84 4.47 28.42
C PRO A 1004 11.84 3.00 28.86
N ASP A 1005 11.61 2.73 30.14
CA ASP A 1005 11.43 1.39 30.72
C ASP A 1005 10.10 0.72 30.28
N VAL A 1006 9.07 1.52 29.95
CA VAL A 1006 7.80 0.99 29.43
C VAL A 1006 8.01 0.54 27.99
N VAL A 1007 7.84 -0.77 27.75
CA VAL A 1007 8.09 -1.44 26.45
C VAL A 1007 9.46 -1.03 25.87
N SER A 1008 10.51 -1.28 26.66
CA SER A 1008 11.91 -1.13 26.25
C SER A 1008 12.23 -2.04 25.05
N LEU A 1009 12.88 -1.49 24.03
CA LEU A 1009 13.27 -2.23 22.82
C LEU A 1009 14.28 -3.35 23.07
N ASP A 1010 14.94 -3.38 24.24
CA ASP A 1010 15.87 -4.44 24.62
C ASP A 1010 15.20 -5.63 25.33
N ASP A 1011 13.97 -5.45 25.82
CA ASP A 1011 13.20 -6.46 26.56
C ASP A 1011 11.98 -6.98 25.74
N TRP A 1012 11.50 -6.18 24.78
CA TRP A 1012 10.31 -6.44 23.98
C TRP A 1012 10.60 -6.34 22.47
N VAL A 1013 9.81 -7.05 21.66
CA VAL A 1013 9.73 -6.86 20.21
C VAL A 1013 8.25 -6.87 19.80
N LEU A 1014 7.81 -5.85 19.08
CA LEU A 1014 6.41 -5.69 18.68
C LEU A 1014 6.15 -6.43 17.36
N ASN A 1015 4.98 -7.04 17.18
CA ASN A 1015 4.53 -7.60 15.91
C ASN A 1015 4.10 -6.46 14.93
N THR A 1016 3.43 -6.76 13.79
CA THR A 1016 2.99 -5.75 12.80
C THR A 1016 1.75 -4.97 13.22
N GLU A 1017 1.05 -5.40 14.28
CA GLU A 1017 -0.12 -4.74 14.87
C GLU A 1017 0.26 -4.14 16.26
N ALA A 1018 1.51 -3.67 16.36
CA ALA A 1018 2.14 -3.10 17.54
C ALA A 1018 2.09 -3.94 18.84
N HIS A 1019 1.87 -5.26 18.79
CA HIS A 1019 1.75 -6.10 19.99
C HIS A 1019 3.11 -6.55 20.55
N PRO A 1020 3.54 -6.14 21.77
CA PRO A 1020 4.86 -6.46 22.31
C PRO A 1020 4.92 -7.89 22.86
N PHE A 1021 5.73 -8.75 22.22
CA PHE A 1021 6.14 -10.04 22.76
C PHE A 1021 7.45 -9.91 23.55
N ARG A 1022 7.58 -10.66 24.65
CA ARG A 1022 8.78 -10.61 25.49
C ARG A 1022 9.94 -11.38 24.83
N ARG A 1023 11.10 -10.71 24.71
CA ARG A 1023 12.32 -11.27 24.14
C ARG A 1023 12.91 -12.39 25.03
N PRO A 1024 13.69 -13.34 24.46
CA PRO A 1024 14.44 -14.31 25.26
C PRO A 1024 15.58 -13.65 26.06
N ASP A 1025 15.58 -13.83 27.39
CA ASP A 1025 16.55 -13.22 28.29
C ASP A 1025 17.94 -13.87 28.18
N ALA A 1026 18.92 -13.17 27.58
CA ALA A 1026 20.31 -13.65 27.48
C ALA A 1026 21.02 -13.79 28.83
N SER A 1027 20.44 -13.26 29.91
CA SER A 1027 20.87 -13.43 31.31
C SER A 1027 20.39 -14.74 31.96
N SER A 1028 19.46 -15.48 31.33
CA SER A 1028 18.99 -16.81 31.77
C SER A 1028 19.86 -17.96 31.27
#